data_AF-A0A3D2GKB6-F1
#
_entry.id   AF-A0A3D2GKB6-F1
#
_cell.length_a   1.000
_cell.length_b   1.000
_cell.length_c   1.000
_cell.angle_alpha   90.00
_cell.angle_beta   90.00
_cell.angle_gamma   90.00
#
_symmetry.space_group_name_H-M   'P 1'
#
loop_
_entity.id
_entity.type
_entity.pdbx_description
1 polymer ?
#
loop_
_entity_poly.entity_id
_entity_poly.type
_entity_poly.pdbx_seq_one_letter_code
_entity_poly.pdbx_strand_id
1 'polypeptide(L)'
;MKTRPWRSSTKTPGNFSGLQINMSTKRIIFIVLIVLVVIGAGVGIFLWRARPLSIEDVLPQGALFYVKISGVENNLSTVRSTAFWQSLRTVRWDYLFEKSGFSRHQKDLLKSMGERIADPSTAAVLKEFFGQEFALAFYPPATDPGEIAFLPDKDMSSFVREMFSNVLLVTRARGKGVFVDFLARFLQYNTALQPERAGIGGHTLYFVTLPNSGIRIGFVNIGDLLVIGMDKHVLEQGVRTSRKEVPSLAADAHLRRSRERAMRSSEIDGYWNMAEISAYTDQYLSALIARMEEDIRGTAAAAAQEEDEEDTGARQNVESIKAWLAERTRLAAGLDVLGLSGRWDDMLALKFDLYFDRDKVGPEKSVTYSCPAALNETLAFIPSDAIVYQWNNCLDLKASWDEIAQEVTAAHAGVEDAVTPINALETVLDMNIEEDVLPAFGGEMGGYFKGVRAGKLFPVPDFLFFVKVGDAAKNKELLAKFEGRFLEHVHEEQYNGIRIGYVVSPAQGDVELAYCVLDEYLLFSLSRTVLKGAIDTFQGRAVSLAAADTFKAVHLAPPSAGLADDARSRAVQFIRIGETVSQLRNVLAWVKTRQVAQDARKEAFQKGSARRLADVAEEMDLQKRELEETQKRIAVIGDEIEKLESQQVDAAMHRADLEQSREKAKALEEGLADARARQKDLEEIRRGYDRYLIGRKTREEIEADVITPLSTGLTHLKIWGVRTTLENGAFESKVFLKIE
;
A
#
# COMPACT_ATOMS: atom_id res chain seq x y z
N MET A 1 50.72 -90.81 -60.55
CA MET A 1 51.24 -92.18 -60.33
C MET A 1 50.80 -92.63 -58.94
N LYS A 2 50.26 -93.86 -58.75
CA LYS A 2 50.01 -94.59 -57.47
C LYS A 2 49.43 -93.80 -56.26
N THR A 3 48.12 -93.79 -55.97
CA THR A 3 47.33 -94.79 -55.21
C THR A 3 47.60 -94.95 -53.69
N ARG A 4 46.76 -94.30 -52.84
CA ARG A 4 45.91 -94.85 -51.71
C ARG A 4 46.57 -95.70 -50.56
N PRO A 5 45.87 -96.02 -49.42
CA PRO A 5 44.69 -95.43 -48.73
C PRO A 5 44.77 -95.43 -47.15
N TRP A 6 43.61 -95.32 -46.45
CA TRP A 6 43.27 -95.46 -45.00
C TRP A 6 43.42 -94.17 -44.15
N ARG A 7 42.57 -93.82 -43.15
CA ARG A 7 41.24 -94.23 -42.58
C ARG A 7 40.81 -93.05 -41.65
N SER A 8 39.59 -92.81 -41.13
CA SER A 8 38.17 -93.23 -41.28
C SER A 8 37.31 -92.21 -40.46
N SER A 9 35.97 -92.18 -40.31
CA SER A 9 34.89 -93.17 -40.50
C SER A 9 33.47 -92.51 -40.68
N THR A 10 32.44 -93.37 -40.66
CA THR A 10 30.98 -93.22 -40.36
C THR A 10 30.48 -92.01 -39.54
N LYS A 11 29.26 -91.44 -39.69
CA LYS A 11 27.94 -91.84 -40.31
C LYS A 11 27.14 -90.53 -40.61
N THR A 12 26.66 -90.24 -41.82
CA THR A 12 25.29 -90.49 -42.39
C THR A 12 24.07 -90.03 -41.57
N PRO A 13 22.92 -89.67 -42.19
CA PRO A 13 22.70 -88.84 -43.40
C PRO A 13 21.46 -87.89 -43.25
N GLY A 14 21.16 -87.03 -44.24
CA GLY A 14 19.81 -86.45 -44.36
C GLY A 14 19.70 -85.11 -45.11
N ASN A 15 19.07 -85.13 -46.29
CA ASN A 15 18.57 -83.91 -46.95
C ASN A 15 17.42 -83.29 -46.15
N PHE A 16 17.26 -81.96 -46.21
CA PHE A 16 15.90 -81.40 -46.30
C PHE A 16 15.86 -80.12 -47.15
N SER A 17 14.80 -80.03 -47.95
CA SER A 17 14.45 -78.93 -48.84
C SER A 17 14.11 -77.64 -48.11
N GLY A 18 14.14 -76.52 -48.82
CA GLY A 18 13.91 -75.18 -48.26
C GLY A 18 12.56 -75.03 -47.55
N LEU A 19 12.57 -74.20 -46.50
CA LEU A 19 11.39 -73.85 -45.73
C LEU A 19 11.14 -72.33 -45.87
N GLN A 20 10.13 -71.95 -46.66
CA GLN A 20 9.58 -70.59 -46.55
C GLN A 20 8.93 -70.46 -45.17
N ILE A 21 9.51 -69.63 -44.30
CA ILE A 21 8.89 -69.29 -43.01
C ILE A 21 7.77 -68.28 -43.28
N ASN A 22 6.60 -68.82 -43.61
CA ASN A 22 5.37 -68.03 -43.75
C ASN A 22 4.88 -67.62 -42.35
N MET A 23 5.49 -66.59 -41.77
CA MET A 23 5.03 -65.98 -40.53
C MET A 23 3.67 -65.34 -40.77
N SER A 24 2.61 -66.03 -40.30
CA SER A 24 1.24 -65.50 -40.27
C SER A 24 1.23 -64.03 -39.86
N THR A 25 0.57 -63.18 -40.64
CA THR A 25 0.52 -61.72 -40.46
C THR A 25 0.16 -61.32 -39.03
N LYS A 26 -0.66 -62.12 -38.34
CA LYS A 26 -1.03 -61.94 -36.94
C LYS A 26 0.17 -61.98 -35.98
N ARG A 27 1.18 -62.83 -36.22
CA ARG A 27 2.41 -62.90 -35.40
C ARG A 27 3.32 -61.69 -35.63
N ILE A 28 3.43 -61.21 -36.86
CA ILE A 28 4.20 -60.00 -37.18
C ILE A 28 3.55 -58.78 -36.52
N ILE A 29 2.22 -58.63 -36.66
CA ILE A 29 1.45 -57.57 -35.98
C ILE A 29 1.65 -57.64 -34.45
N PHE A 30 1.58 -58.84 -33.85
CA PHE A 30 1.77 -59.02 -32.41
C PHE A 30 3.18 -58.64 -31.93
N ILE A 31 4.22 -59.00 -32.67
CA ILE A 31 5.61 -58.61 -32.37
C ILE A 31 5.79 -57.09 -32.51
N VAL A 32 5.26 -56.47 -33.57
CA VAL A 32 5.29 -55.01 -33.75
C VAL A 32 4.56 -54.29 -32.62
N LEU A 33 3.42 -54.83 -32.16
CA LEU A 33 2.65 -54.27 -31.05
C LEU A 33 3.40 -54.37 -29.72
N ILE A 34 4.08 -55.48 -29.44
CA ILE A 34 4.96 -55.63 -28.27
C ILE A 34 6.14 -54.64 -28.35
N VAL A 35 6.77 -54.50 -29.51
CA VAL A 35 7.87 -53.54 -29.71
C VAL A 35 7.39 -52.10 -29.51
N LEU A 36 6.20 -51.74 -30.01
CA LEU A 36 5.59 -50.42 -29.77
C LEU A 36 5.24 -50.20 -28.30
N VAL A 37 4.78 -51.22 -27.57
CA VAL A 37 4.54 -51.12 -26.11
C VAL A 37 5.85 -50.99 -25.34
N VAL A 38 6.91 -51.70 -25.72
CA VAL A 38 8.24 -51.60 -25.07
C VAL A 38 8.92 -50.26 -25.38
N ILE A 39 8.81 -49.75 -26.61
CA ILE A 39 9.28 -48.40 -26.98
C ILE A 39 8.43 -47.34 -26.28
N GLY A 40 7.11 -47.49 -26.26
CA GLY A 40 6.19 -46.57 -25.57
C GLY A 40 6.42 -46.54 -24.06
N ALA A 41 6.69 -47.69 -23.43
CA ALA A 41 7.08 -47.78 -22.03
C ALA A 41 8.50 -47.24 -21.79
N GLY A 42 9.45 -47.50 -22.70
CA GLY A 42 10.81 -46.97 -22.61
C GLY A 42 10.86 -45.44 -22.75
N VAL A 43 10.13 -44.89 -23.71
CA VAL A 43 9.93 -43.44 -23.89
C VAL A 43 9.12 -42.86 -22.74
N GLY A 44 8.08 -43.54 -22.26
CA GLY A 44 7.31 -43.14 -21.09
C GLY A 44 8.15 -43.07 -19.82
N ILE A 45 8.99 -44.08 -19.56
CA ILE A 45 9.95 -44.13 -18.45
C ILE A 45 11.04 -43.06 -18.63
N PHE A 46 11.56 -42.87 -19.85
CA PHE A 46 12.54 -41.83 -20.13
C PHE A 46 11.98 -40.44 -19.89
N LEU A 47 10.80 -40.11 -20.44
CA LEU A 47 10.11 -38.84 -20.23
C LEU A 47 9.65 -38.63 -18.78
N TRP A 48 9.32 -39.70 -18.06
CA TRP A 48 9.01 -39.64 -16.63
C TRP A 48 10.26 -39.38 -15.77
N ARG A 49 11.40 -39.98 -16.15
CA ARG A 49 12.70 -39.80 -15.46
C ARG A 49 13.45 -38.54 -15.88
N ALA A 50 13.09 -37.96 -17.02
CA ALA A 50 13.60 -36.69 -17.55
C ALA A 50 12.68 -35.49 -17.23
N ARG A 51 11.68 -35.66 -16.36
CA ARG A 51 10.96 -34.51 -15.81
C ARG A 51 11.95 -33.65 -15.01
N PRO A 52 12.01 -32.33 -15.22
CA PRO A 52 12.83 -31.44 -14.40
C PRO A 52 12.39 -31.55 -12.94
N LEU A 53 13.34 -31.46 -12.01
CA LEU A 53 13.07 -31.55 -10.58
C LEU A 53 12.21 -30.36 -10.15
N SER A 54 11.09 -30.59 -9.44
CA SER A 54 10.24 -29.49 -8.98
C SER A 54 10.94 -28.73 -7.85
N ILE A 55 10.77 -27.41 -7.78
CA ILE A 55 11.35 -26.60 -6.70
C ILE A 55 10.83 -27.06 -5.33
N GLU A 56 9.57 -27.48 -5.30
CA GLU A 56 8.84 -27.98 -4.15
C GLU A 56 9.33 -29.36 -3.68
N ASP A 57 10.14 -30.07 -4.49
CA ASP A 57 10.79 -31.34 -4.12
C ASP A 57 12.13 -31.15 -3.41
N VAL A 58 12.70 -29.93 -3.42
CA VAL A 58 13.95 -29.59 -2.73
C VAL A 58 13.77 -28.65 -1.53
N LEU A 59 12.52 -28.22 -1.29
CA LEU A 59 12.11 -27.40 -0.15
C LEU A 59 11.44 -28.31 0.90
N PRO A 60 11.84 -28.28 2.19
CA PRO A 60 11.13 -29.00 3.25
C PRO A 60 9.72 -28.45 3.49
N GLN A 61 8.86 -29.23 4.14
CA GLN A 61 7.53 -28.79 4.62
C GLN A 61 7.60 -27.74 5.72
N GLY A 62 6.48 -27.09 6.02
CA GLY A 62 6.37 -26.17 7.15
C GLY A 62 6.91 -24.76 6.88
N ALA A 63 6.91 -24.30 5.62
CA ALA A 63 7.19 -22.90 5.34
C ALA A 63 6.05 -22.03 5.88
N LEU A 64 6.42 -20.93 6.56
CA LEU A 64 5.51 -19.86 6.97
C LEU A 64 5.00 -19.11 5.73
N PHE A 65 5.88 -18.87 4.78
CA PHE A 65 5.57 -18.21 3.52
C PHE A 65 6.33 -18.90 2.39
N TYR A 66 5.62 -19.21 1.30
CA TYR A 66 6.17 -19.70 0.06
C TYR A 66 5.63 -18.86 -1.10
N VAL A 67 6.52 -18.42 -2.00
CA VAL A 67 6.14 -17.92 -3.33
C VAL A 67 7.09 -18.44 -4.39
N LYS A 68 6.53 -18.86 -5.52
CA LYS A 68 7.21 -19.25 -6.75
C LYS A 68 6.76 -18.34 -7.87
N ILE A 69 7.70 -17.89 -8.69
CA ILE A 69 7.44 -17.16 -9.92
C ILE A 69 8.14 -17.88 -11.07
N SER A 70 7.36 -18.21 -12.09
CA SER A 70 7.76 -18.87 -13.34
C SER A 70 7.71 -17.86 -14.49
N GLY A 71 8.37 -18.15 -15.62
CA GLY A 71 8.34 -17.29 -16.80
C GLY A 71 9.01 -15.92 -16.62
N VAL A 72 9.87 -15.79 -15.60
CA VAL A 72 10.37 -14.50 -15.07
C VAL A 72 11.02 -13.64 -16.14
N GLU A 73 11.76 -14.22 -17.10
CA GLU A 73 12.35 -13.47 -18.22
C GLU A 73 11.27 -12.80 -19.09
N ASN A 74 10.23 -13.56 -19.45
CA ASN A 74 9.12 -13.06 -20.25
C ASN A 74 8.38 -11.97 -19.47
N ASN A 75 8.01 -12.25 -18.22
CA ASN A 75 7.21 -11.34 -17.39
C ASN A 75 7.95 -10.03 -17.10
N LEU A 76 9.26 -10.10 -16.82
CA LEU A 76 10.10 -8.91 -16.68
C LEU A 76 10.28 -8.16 -18.01
N SER A 77 10.32 -8.85 -19.16
CA SER A 77 10.36 -8.20 -20.47
C SER A 77 9.06 -7.45 -20.77
N THR A 78 7.90 -8.06 -20.50
CA THR A 78 6.56 -7.46 -20.64
C THR A 78 6.44 -6.22 -19.76
N VAL A 79 6.77 -6.33 -18.46
CA VAL A 79 6.79 -5.17 -17.53
C VAL A 79 7.69 -4.07 -18.07
N ARG A 80 8.91 -4.39 -18.52
CA ARG A 80 9.86 -3.40 -19.05
C ARG A 80 9.38 -2.74 -20.35
N SER A 81 8.57 -3.41 -21.16
CA SER A 81 7.99 -2.80 -22.37
C SER A 81 6.80 -1.87 -22.12
N THR A 82 6.15 -1.93 -20.95
CA THR A 82 5.00 -1.05 -20.62
C THR A 82 5.37 0.43 -20.64
N ALA A 83 4.43 1.28 -21.09
CA ALA A 83 4.56 2.72 -21.04
C ALA A 83 4.60 3.24 -19.58
N PHE A 84 3.97 2.52 -18.66
CA PHE A 84 4.10 2.72 -17.21
C PHE A 84 5.57 2.65 -16.75
N TRP A 85 6.27 1.55 -17.07
CA TRP A 85 7.66 1.37 -16.65
C TRP A 85 8.60 2.39 -17.30
N GLN A 86 8.42 2.69 -18.60
CA GLN A 86 9.24 3.70 -19.27
C GLN A 86 9.05 5.09 -18.67
N SER A 87 7.84 5.44 -18.22
CA SER A 87 7.56 6.69 -17.50
C SER A 87 8.20 6.73 -16.11
N LEU A 88 8.15 5.64 -15.33
CA LEU A 88 8.81 5.58 -14.01
C LEU A 88 10.33 5.78 -14.08
N ARG A 89 10.96 5.45 -15.21
CA ARG A 89 12.39 5.68 -15.45
C ARG A 89 12.75 7.16 -15.68
N THR A 90 11.78 8.03 -15.94
CA THR A 90 12.02 9.49 -16.10
C THR A 90 11.86 10.28 -14.80
N VAL A 91 11.32 9.66 -13.74
CA VAL A 91 11.25 10.25 -12.40
C VAL A 91 12.66 10.47 -11.84
N ARG A 92 12.94 11.67 -11.34
CA ARG A 92 14.22 12.00 -10.68
C ARG A 92 14.27 11.50 -9.24
N TRP A 93 14.45 10.19 -9.10
CA TRP A 93 14.66 9.52 -7.80
C TRP A 93 15.89 10.06 -7.07
N ASP A 94 16.95 10.43 -7.80
CA ASP A 94 18.15 11.11 -7.29
C ASP A 94 17.79 12.38 -6.50
N TYR A 95 16.97 13.25 -7.10
CA TYR A 95 16.55 14.50 -6.50
C TYR A 95 15.67 14.28 -5.26
N LEU A 96 14.74 13.31 -5.33
CA LEU A 96 13.90 12.96 -4.17
C LEU A 96 14.74 12.41 -3.01
N PHE A 97 15.75 11.57 -3.28
CA PHE A 97 16.67 11.09 -2.25
C PHE A 97 17.57 12.21 -1.72
N GLU A 98 18.07 13.12 -2.56
CA GLU A 98 18.82 14.30 -2.11
C GLU A 98 18.02 15.17 -1.13
N LYS A 99 16.74 15.45 -1.44
CA LYS A 99 15.85 16.26 -0.59
C LYS A 99 15.23 15.51 0.60
N SER A 100 15.30 14.18 0.63
CA SER A 100 14.83 13.38 1.76
C SER A 100 15.71 13.52 3.02
N GLY A 101 15.12 13.24 4.18
CA GLY A 101 15.83 13.13 5.47
C GLY A 101 16.70 11.89 5.63
N PHE A 102 16.95 11.10 4.57
CA PHE A 102 17.83 9.93 4.65
C PHE A 102 19.26 10.32 5.01
N SER A 103 19.96 9.41 5.70
CA SER A 103 21.40 9.53 5.93
C SER A 103 22.20 9.43 4.63
N ARG A 104 23.41 9.99 4.62
CA ARG A 104 24.32 9.91 3.45
C ARG A 104 24.55 8.46 3.01
N HIS A 105 24.74 7.54 3.95
CA HIS A 105 24.93 6.11 3.68
C HIS A 105 23.72 5.48 2.96
N GLN A 106 22.49 5.80 3.38
CA GLN A 106 21.27 5.33 2.70
C GLN A 106 21.16 5.89 1.27
N LYS A 107 21.52 7.16 1.04
CA LYS A 107 21.51 7.77 -0.31
C LYS A 107 22.54 7.09 -1.22
N ASP A 108 23.76 6.87 -0.74
CA ASP A 108 24.82 6.19 -1.48
C ASP A 108 24.45 4.73 -1.80
N LEU A 109 23.84 4.01 -0.83
CA LEU A 109 23.34 2.64 -1.02
C LEU A 109 22.26 2.57 -2.12
N LEU A 110 21.20 3.39 -2.01
CA LEU A 110 20.09 3.42 -2.97
C LEU A 110 20.57 3.77 -4.39
N LYS A 111 21.46 4.75 -4.52
CA LYS A 111 22.08 5.12 -5.79
C LYS A 111 22.86 3.94 -6.38
N SER A 112 23.70 3.28 -5.58
CA SER A 112 24.50 2.14 -6.06
C SER A 112 23.63 0.94 -6.48
N MET A 113 22.50 0.69 -5.80
CA MET A 113 21.55 -0.36 -6.19
C MET A 113 20.85 -0.02 -7.51
N GLY A 114 20.41 1.23 -7.70
CA GLY A 114 19.80 1.69 -8.95
C GLY A 114 20.74 1.56 -10.15
N GLU A 115 21.98 2.02 -10.00
CA GLU A 115 23.03 1.91 -11.04
C GLU A 115 23.34 0.44 -11.39
N ARG A 116 23.43 -0.45 -10.39
CA ARG A 116 23.65 -1.90 -10.61
C ARG A 116 22.48 -2.58 -11.33
N ILE A 117 21.23 -2.27 -10.97
CA ILE A 117 20.06 -2.87 -11.64
C ILE A 117 19.91 -2.36 -13.08
N ALA A 118 20.38 -1.15 -13.37
CA ALA A 118 20.37 -0.55 -14.70
C ALA A 118 21.52 -1.03 -15.61
N ASP A 119 22.62 -1.54 -15.06
CA ASP A 119 23.76 -2.07 -15.83
C ASP A 119 23.36 -3.26 -16.72
N PRO A 120 23.58 -3.19 -18.05
CA PRO A 120 23.31 -4.30 -18.97
C PRO A 120 24.01 -5.61 -18.60
N SER A 121 25.23 -5.56 -18.03
CA SER A 121 25.98 -6.77 -17.69
C SER A 121 25.37 -7.51 -16.50
N THR A 122 24.84 -6.75 -15.53
CA THR A 122 24.12 -7.24 -14.35
C THR A 122 22.72 -7.72 -14.72
N ALA A 123 22.02 -7.01 -15.61
CA ALA A 123 20.73 -7.44 -16.14
C ALA A 123 20.80 -8.77 -16.91
N ALA A 124 21.89 -9.04 -17.63
CA ALA A 124 22.13 -10.32 -18.28
C ALA A 124 22.27 -11.47 -17.27
N VAL A 125 23.04 -11.27 -16.20
CA VAL A 125 23.24 -12.31 -15.16
C VAL A 125 21.96 -12.54 -14.35
N LEU A 126 21.21 -11.49 -14.01
CA LEU A 126 19.88 -11.64 -13.39
C LEU A 126 18.94 -12.49 -14.26
N LYS A 127 18.99 -12.33 -15.59
CA LYS A 127 18.22 -13.14 -16.55
C LYS A 127 18.72 -14.60 -16.64
N GLU A 128 20.02 -14.85 -16.59
CA GLU A 128 20.56 -16.23 -16.54
C GLU A 128 20.25 -16.94 -15.22
N PHE A 129 20.10 -16.17 -14.14
CA PHE A 129 19.94 -16.67 -12.78
C PHE A 129 18.48 -16.88 -12.38
N PHE A 130 17.60 -15.92 -12.65
CA PHE A 130 16.17 -15.95 -12.29
C PHE A 130 15.23 -16.21 -13.47
N GLY A 131 15.69 -16.10 -14.72
CA GLY A 131 14.82 -15.92 -15.89
C GLY A 131 13.90 -17.09 -16.26
N GLN A 132 14.13 -18.30 -15.73
CA GLN A 132 13.22 -19.43 -15.93
C GLN A 132 12.14 -19.48 -14.84
N GLU A 133 12.56 -19.81 -13.61
CA GLU A 133 11.70 -19.80 -12.43
C GLU A 133 12.58 -19.65 -11.18
N PHE A 134 12.02 -19.02 -10.15
CA PHE A 134 12.55 -19.06 -8.79
C PHE A 134 11.43 -19.23 -7.78
N ALA A 135 11.77 -19.69 -6.59
CA ALA A 135 10.89 -19.62 -5.43
C ALA A 135 11.66 -19.18 -4.19
N LEU A 136 10.92 -18.58 -3.26
CA LEU A 136 11.40 -18.11 -1.98
C LEU A 136 10.52 -18.76 -0.90
N ALA A 137 11.16 -19.43 0.05
CA ALA A 137 10.51 -20.09 1.18
C ALA A 137 11.11 -19.56 2.49
N PHE A 138 10.25 -19.06 3.38
CA PHE A 138 10.60 -18.65 4.74
C PHE A 138 10.07 -19.70 5.70
N TYR A 139 10.94 -20.16 6.60
CA TYR A 139 10.59 -21.06 7.70
C TYR A 139 10.71 -20.29 9.02
N PRO A 140 10.12 -20.79 10.14
CA PRO A 140 10.36 -20.19 11.45
C PRO A 140 11.87 -20.14 11.72
N PRO A 141 12.42 -19.04 12.26
CA PRO A 141 13.83 -18.99 12.63
C PRO A 141 14.14 -20.02 13.72
N ALA A 142 15.40 -20.46 13.80
CA ALA A 142 15.83 -21.43 14.81
C ALA A 142 15.91 -20.82 16.22
N THR A 143 16.05 -19.50 16.27
CA THR A 143 16.13 -18.65 17.47
C THR A 143 14.71 -18.36 17.96
N ASP A 144 14.48 -18.47 19.27
CA ASP A 144 13.16 -18.20 19.86
C ASP A 144 12.74 -16.74 19.58
N PRO A 145 11.49 -16.46 19.16
CA PRO A 145 11.04 -15.08 18.92
C PRO A 145 11.24 -14.15 20.12
N GLY A 146 11.20 -14.66 21.35
CA GLY A 146 11.58 -13.90 22.53
C GLY A 146 13.02 -13.42 22.46
N GLU A 147 13.98 -14.31 22.21
CA GLU A 147 15.41 -13.97 22.05
C GLU A 147 15.65 -12.92 20.95
N ILE A 148 14.86 -12.95 19.87
CA ILE A 148 14.92 -11.93 18.80
C ILE A 148 14.47 -10.54 19.30
N ALA A 149 13.45 -10.47 20.16
CA ALA A 149 13.00 -9.21 20.80
C ALA A 149 14.02 -8.63 21.80
N PHE A 150 15.06 -9.40 22.17
CA PHE A 150 16.16 -8.92 23.02
C PHE A 150 17.41 -8.47 22.23
N LEU A 151 17.42 -8.56 20.90
CA LEU A 151 18.55 -8.08 20.08
C LEU A 151 18.71 -6.55 20.19
N PRO A 152 19.92 -6.01 20.46
CA PRO A 152 20.12 -4.56 20.58
C PRO A 152 19.89 -3.81 19.26
N ASP A 153 19.21 -2.66 19.31
CA ASP A 153 18.92 -1.77 18.15
C ASP A 153 20.13 -1.45 17.25
N LYS A 154 21.33 -1.53 17.81
CA LYS A 154 22.60 -1.22 17.14
C LYS A 154 23.16 -2.37 16.30
N ASP A 155 22.56 -3.57 16.34
CA ASP A 155 22.99 -4.74 15.57
C ASP A 155 21.88 -5.25 14.63
N MET A 156 21.42 -4.36 13.75
CA MET A 156 20.57 -4.68 12.60
C MET A 156 21.14 -5.83 11.75
N SER A 157 22.47 -6.00 11.71
CA SER A 157 23.15 -7.13 11.07
C SER A 157 22.83 -8.47 11.72
N SER A 158 22.83 -8.57 13.06
CA SER A 158 22.39 -9.77 13.77
C SER A 158 20.89 -9.99 13.62
N PHE A 159 20.04 -8.95 13.72
CA PHE A 159 18.59 -9.11 13.46
C PHE A 159 18.30 -9.67 12.06
N VAL A 160 18.94 -9.12 11.02
CA VAL A 160 18.82 -9.64 9.65
C VAL A 160 19.40 -11.05 9.53
N ARG A 161 20.51 -11.37 10.22
CA ARG A 161 21.08 -12.73 10.21
C ARG A 161 20.11 -13.74 10.84
N GLU A 162 19.52 -13.44 11.99
CA GLU A 162 18.60 -14.36 12.68
C GLU A 162 17.28 -14.50 11.92
N MET A 163 16.65 -13.40 11.50
CA MET A 163 15.37 -13.44 10.76
C MET A 163 15.46 -14.09 9.38
N PHE A 164 16.58 -13.94 8.68
CA PHE A 164 16.79 -14.55 7.36
C PHE A 164 17.63 -15.83 7.39
N SER A 165 18.01 -16.33 8.57
CA SER A 165 18.75 -17.60 8.76
C SER A 165 18.07 -18.76 8.03
N ASN A 166 16.76 -18.87 8.22
CA ASN A 166 15.91 -19.96 7.75
C ASN A 166 15.12 -19.59 6.49
N VAL A 167 15.78 -18.94 5.53
CA VAL A 167 15.22 -18.60 4.22
C VAL A 167 15.92 -19.39 3.13
N LEU A 168 15.13 -20.04 2.26
CA LEU A 168 15.60 -20.70 1.05
C LEU A 168 15.15 -19.94 -0.20
N LEU A 169 16.12 -19.52 -1.00
CA LEU A 169 15.93 -19.11 -2.38
C LEU A 169 16.32 -20.27 -3.29
N VAL A 170 15.39 -20.74 -4.12
CA VAL A 170 15.64 -21.80 -5.10
C VAL A 170 15.43 -21.23 -6.49
N THR A 171 16.34 -21.49 -7.42
CA THR A 171 16.21 -21.01 -8.81
C THR A 171 16.72 -22.02 -9.83
N ARG A 172 16.16 -22.00 -11.04
CA ARG A 172 16.63 -22.80 -12.18
C ARG A 172 17.58 -21.97 -13.05
N ALA A 173 18.86 -21.93 -12.66
CA ALA A 173 19.89 -21.15 -13.33
C ALA A 173 20.41 -21.84 -14.61
N ARG A 174 20.72 -21.05 -15.65
CA ARG A 174 21.12 -21.57 -16.97
C ARG A 174 22.55 -22.15 -17.08
N GLY A 175 23.30 -22.24 -15.98
CA GLY A 175 24.65 -22.79 -16.01
C GLY A 175 25.33 -22.97 -14.64
N LYS A 176 26.28 -23.90 -14.57
CA LYS A 176 27.13 -24.13 -13.38
C LYS A 176 28.20 -23.06 -13.30
N GLY A 177 27.93 -22.01 -12.53
CA GLY A 177 28.84 -20.86 -12.34
C GLY A 177 28.11 -19.53 -12.18
N VAL A 178 26.89 -19.42 -12.71
CA VAL A 178 26.09 -18.17 -12.78
C VAL A 178 25.91 -17.51 -11.40
N PHE A 179 25.83 -18.28 -10.30
CA PHE A 179 25.75 -17.69 -8.95
C PHE A 179 27.04 -16.96 -8.53
N VAL A 180 28.20 -17.48 -8.93
CA VAL A 180 29.49 -16.85 -8.63
C VAL A 180 29.63 -15.55 -9.40
N ASP A 181 29.27 -15.57 -10.69
CA ASP A 181 29.22 -14.37 -11.52
C ASP A 181 28.18 -13.36 -11.01
N PHE A 182 27.04 -13.83 -10.49
CA PHE A 182 26.03 -12.99 -9.85
C PHE A 182 26.59 -12.30 -8.60
N LEU A 183 27.16 -13.04 -7.65
CA LEU A 183 27.76 -12.45 -6.44
C LEU A 183 28.93 -11.50 -6.81
N ALA A 184 29.78 -11.89 -7.75
CA ALA A 184 30.93 -11.09 -8.17
C ALA A 184 30.51 -9.75 -8.81
N ARG A 185 29.47 -9.73 -9.65
CA ARG A 185 29.01 -8.51 -10.33
C ARG A 185 28.02 -7.70 -9.49
N PHE A 186 27.00 -8.34 -8.92
CA PHE A 186 25.94 -7.67 -8.17
C PHE A 186 26.40 -7.17 -6.80
N LEU A 187 27.28 -7.91 -6.12
CA LEU A 187 27.86 -7.51 -4.82
C LEU A 187 29.29 -6.96 -4.93
N GLN A 188 29.85 -6.85 -6.14
CA GLN A 188 31.24 -6.42 -6.40
C GLN A 188 32.29 -7.30 -5.67
N TYR A 189 31.96 -8.58 -5.47
CA TYR A 189 32.78 -9.53 -4.70
C TYR A 189 33.89 -10.14 -5.54
N ASN A 190 35.07 -9.52 -5.49
CA ASN A 190 36.25 -9.94 -6.28
C ASN A 190 37.11 -11.04 -5.59
N THR A 191 36.66 -11.57 -4.47
CA THR A 191 37.41 -12.51 -3.63
C THR A 191 37.25 -13.95 -4.12
N ALA A 192 38.35 -14.70 -4.16
CA ALA A 192 38.32 -16.13 -4.39
C ALA A 192 37.43 -16.79 -3.31
N LEU A 193 36.32 -17.38 -3.74
CA LEU A 193 35.41 -18.15 -2.89
C LEU A 193 36.24 -19.19 -2.13
N GLN A 194 36.41 -19.03 -0.81
CA GLN A 194 36.96 -20.08 0.03
C GLN A 194 35.86 -21.12 0.22
N PRO A 195 35.88 -22.25 -0.51
CA PRO A 195 34.73 -23.14 -0.51
C PRO A 195 34.88 -24.02 0.73
N GLU A 196 34.17 -23.66 1.79
CA GLU A 196 33.98 -24.56 2.93
C GLU A 196 33.11 -25.74 2.47
N ARG A 197 33.77 -26.78 1.95
CA ARG A 197 33.12 -27.94 1.36
C ARG A 197 32.59 -28.86 2.45
N ALA A 198 31.34 -28.63 2.88
CA ALA A 198 30.58 -29.64 3.61
C ALA A 198 30.00 -30.65 2.60
N GLY A 199 30.42 -31.91 2.69
CA GLY A 199 29.90 -33.01 1.89
C GLY A 199 28.69 -33.66 2.58
N ILE A 200 27.51 -33.59 1.97
CA ILE A 200 26.25 -34.06 2.56
C ILE A 200 25.46 -34.84 1.51
N GLY A 201 25.21 -36.13 1.77
CA GLY A 201 24.39 -36.97 0.88
C GLY A 201 24.90 -37.08 -0.58
N GLY A 202 26.20 -36.83 -0.81
CA GLY A 202 26.80 -36.77 -2.16
C GLY A 202 26.81 -35.38 -2.80
N HIS A 203 26.17 -34.37 -2.19
CA HIS A 203 26.23 -32.98 -2.60
C HIS A 203 27.39 -32.24 -1.91
N THR A 204 27.92 -31.22 -2.56
CA THR A 204 28.89 -30.27 -1.98
C THR A 204 28.18 -28.95 -1.72
N LEU A 205 28.13 -28.53 -0.47
CA LEU A 205 27.73 -27.17 -0.11
C LEU A 205 28.91 -26.23 -0.31
N TYR A 206 28.62 -25.00 -0.73
CA TYR A 206 29.56 -23.92 -0.93
C TYR A 206 29.10 -22.73 -0.09
N PHE A 207 30.02 -21.92 0.44
CA PHE A 207 29.68 -20.76 1.28
C PHE A 207 30.50 -19.53 0.91
N VAL A 208 29.90 -18.36 1.12
CA VAL A 208 30.47 -17.04 0.85
C VAL A 208 30.18 -16.14 2.03
N THR A 209 31.22 -15.64 2.71
CA THR A 209 31.05 -14.66 3.79
C THR A 209 31.19 -13.26 3.22
N LEU A 210 30.18 -12.43 3.47
CA LEU A 210 30.16 -11.03 3.07
C LEU A 210 31.07 -10.20 4.02
N PRO A 211 31.94 -9.31 3.49
CA PRO A 211 32.81 -8.49 4.33
C PRO A 211 31.99 -7.55 5.21
N ASN A 212 32.52 -7.20 6.38
CA ASN A 212 31.99 -6.19 7.31
C ASN A 212 30.55 -6.40 7.83
N SER A 213 29.89 -7.51 7.51
CA SER A 213 28.53 -7.85 7.97
C SER A 213 28.44 -9.20 8.69
N GLY A 214 29.44 -10.08 8.53
CA GLY A 214 29.42 -11.43 9.08
C GLY A 214 28.38 -12.36 8.45
N ILE A 215 27.60 -11.87 7.48
CA ILE A 215 26.58 -12.65 6.78
C ILE A 215 27.26 -13.71 5.93
N ARG A 216 26.91 -14.97 6.18
CA ARG A 216 27.31 -16.13 5.40
C ARG A 216 26.16 -16.52 4.47
N ILE A 217 26.46 -16.71 3.19
CA ILE A 217 25.51 -17.18 2.18
C ILE A 217 26.01 -18.52 1.66
N GLY A 218 25.24 -19.58 1.90
CA GLY A 218 25.50 -20.91 1.37
C GLY A 218 24.71 -21.22 0.10
N PHE A 219 25.22 -22.12 -0.71
CA PHE A 219 24.50 -22.66 -1.86
C PHE A 219 24.88 -24.11 -2.18
N VAL A 220 23.95 -24.83 -2.81
CA VAL A 220 24.12 -26.21 -3.26
C VAL A 220 23.36 -26.44 -4.58
N ASN A 221 23.94 -27.23 -5.47
CA ASN A 221 23.26 -27.66 -6.70
C ASN A 221 22.58 -29.02 -6.44
N ILE A 222 21.28 -29.11 -6.74
CA ILE A 222 20.46 -30.31 -6.61
C ILE A 222 19.80 -30.57 -7.96
N GLY A 223 20.32 -31.54 -8.72
CA GLY A 223 19.91 -31.75 -10.12
C GLY A 223 20.26 -30.54 -10.98
N ASP A 224 19.25 -29.89 -11.53
CA ASP A 224 19.30 -28.65 -12.30
C ASP A 224 18.78 -27.42 -11.53
N LEU A 225 18.49 -27.58 -10.23
CA LEU A 225 18.15 -26.48 -9.31
C LEU A 225 19.38 -26.01 -8.52
N LEU A 226 19.43 -24.70 -8.30
CA LEU A 226 20.34 -24.06 -7.36
C LEU A 226 19.54 -23.65 -6.12
N VAL A 227 19.94 -24.17 -4.96
CA VAL A 227 19.34 -23.87 -3.65
C VAL A 227 20.32 -23.01 -2.86
N ILE A 228 19.85 -21.90 -2.31
CA ILE A 228 20.63 -20.86 -1.62
C ILE A 228 19.95 -20.55 -0.29
N GLY A 229 20.74 -20.34 0.76
CA GLY A 229 20.26 -20.00 2.10
C GLY A 229 21.37 -19.39 2.94
N MET A 230 21.04 -18.76 4.07
CA MET A 230 22.04 -18.13 4.93
C MET A 230 22.63 -19.12 5.93
N ASP A 231 21.79 -19.97 6.54
CA ASP A 231 22.27 -21.01 7.44
C ASP A 231 22.64 -22.33 6.73
N LYS A 232 23.62 -23.04 7.29
CA LYS A 232 24.04 -24.37 6.82
C LYS A 232 22.92 -25.40 6.98
N HIS A 233 22.27 -25.46 8.15
CA HIS A 233 21.25 -26.44 8.51
C HIS A 233 20.14 -26.51 7.47
N VAL A 234 19.63 -25.36 7.04
CA VAL A 234 18.49 -25.29 6.11
C VAL A 234 18.88 -25.73 4.69
N LEU A 235 20.14 -25.54 4.29
CA LEU A 235 20.69 -26.16 3.08
C LEU A 235 20.84 -27.69 3.22
N GLU A 236 21.22 -28.19 4.41
CA GLU A 236 21.21 -29.63 4.68
C GLU A 236 19.79 -30.20 4.57
N GLN A 237 18.78 -29.51 5.12
CA GLN A 237 17.38 -29.91 5.01
C GLN A 237 16.91 -29.97 3.54
N GLY A 238 17.28 -29.00 2.70
CA GLY A 238 16.98 -29.06 1.27
C GLY A 238 17.60 -30.27 0.56
N VAL A 239 18.85 -30.60 0.89
CA VAL A 239 19.52 -31.82 0.39
C VAL A 239 18.82 -33.09 0.89
N ARG A 240 18.48 -33.17 2.18
CA ARG A 240 17.76 -34.32 2.78
C ARG A 240 16.37 -34.50 2.17
N THR A 241 15.66 -33.41 1.92
CA THR A 241 14.34 -33.39 1.28
C THR A 241 14.40 -33.91 -0.15
N SER A 242 15.37 -33.45 -0.95
CA SER A 242 15.55 -33.95 -2.33
C SER A 242 15.89 -35.46 -2.39
N ARG A 243 16.52 -35.98 -1.33
CA ARG A 243 16.82 -37.42 -1.11
C ARG A 243 15.65 -38.18 -0.46
N LYS A 244 14.51 -37.53 -0.20
CA LYS A 244 13.29 -38.07 0.43
C LYS A 244 13.50 -38.58 1.86
N GLU A 245 14.50 -38.06 2.56
CA GLU A 245 14.74 -38.33 3.99
C GLU A 245 13.86 -37.48 4.92
N VAL A 246 13.32 -36.38 4.37
CA VAL A 246 12.40 -35.44 5.02
C VAL A 246 11.25 -35.17 4.03
N PRO A 247 9.99 -35.00 4.48
CA PRO A 247 8.88 -34.63 3.61
C PRO A 247 9.13 -33.31 2.86
N SER A 248 8.76 -33.28 1.59
CA SER A 248 8.91 -32.09 0.74
C SER A 248 7.67 -31.21 0.75
N LEU A 249 7.88 -29.92 0.47
CA LEU A 249 6.84 -28.90 0.37
C LEU A 249 5.76 -29.29 -0.65
N ALA A 250 6.11 -30.06 -1.69
CA ALA A 250 5.15 -30.62 -2.65
C ALA A 250 4.04 -31.49 -2.00
N ALA A 251 4.31 -32.06 -0.82
CA ALA A 251 3.36 -32.84 -0.03
C ALA A 251 2.74 -32.05 1.15
N ASP A 252 3.11 -30.77 1.34
CA ASP A 252 2.59 -29.90 2.40
C ASP A 252 1.08 -29.66 2.24
N ALA A 253 0.33 -29.73 3.34
CA ALA A 253 -1.12 -29.60 3.33
C ALA A 253 -1.57 -28.19 2.90
N HIS A 254 -0.88 -27.13 3.32
CA HIS A 254 -1.23 -25.75 3.00
C HIS A 254 -0.92 -25.43 1.53
N LEU A 255 0.23 -25.88 1.00
CA LEU A 255 0.53 -25.74 -0.42
C LEU A 255 -0.47 -26.51 -1.29
N ARG A 256 -0.80 -27.74 -0.91
CA ARG A 256 -1.79 -28.55 -1.65
C ARG A 256 -3.17 -27.89 -1.66
N ARG A 257 -3.64 -27.43 -0.50
CA ARG A 257 -4.92 -26.72 -0.37
C ARG A 257 -4.97 -25.46 -1.23
N SER A 258 -3.91 -24.64 -1.19
CA SER A 258 -3.76 -23.47 -2.08
C SER A 258 -3.82 -23.84 -3.56
N ARG A 259 -3.21 -24.98 -3.94
CA ARG A 259 -3.20 -25.48 -5.33
C ARG A 259 -4.52 -26.03 -5.82
N GLU A 260 -5.37 -26.57 -4.94
CA GLU A 260 -6.70 -27.09 -5.30
C GLU A 260 -7.62 -26.00 -5.88
N ARG A 261 -7.42 -24.73 -5.48
CA ARG A 261 -8.16 -23.56 -5.97
C ARG A 261 -7.36 -22.63 -6.88
N ALA A 262 -6.09 -22.94 -7.15
CA ALA A 262 -5.21 -22.08 -7.94
C ALA A 262 -5.72 -21.82 -9.37
N MET A 263 -5.35 -20.67 -9.93
CA MET A 263 -5.61 -20.33 -11.33
C MET A 263 -5.01 -21.37 -12.28
N ARG A 264 -5.74 -21.71 -13.35
CA ARG A 264 -5.20 -22.59 -14.40
C ARG A 264 -4.04 -21.90 -15.11
N SER A 265 -2.96 -22.64 -15.33
CA SER A 265 -1.70 -22.11 -15.91
C SER A 265 -1.14 -20.92 -15.14
N SER A 266 -1.20 -20.99 -13.81
CA SER A 266 -0.55 -20.04 -12.91
C SER A 266 0.97 -19.98 -13.14
N GLU A 267 1.51 -18.77 -13.12
CA GLU A 267 2.95 -18.49 -13.18
C GLU A 267 3.49 -18.06 -11.81
N ILE A 268 2.63 -17.46 -10.99
CA ILE A 268 2.92 -17.01 -9.62
C ILE A 268 2.10 -17.92 -8.69
N ASP A 269 2.74 -18.81 -7.94
CA ASP A 269 2.05 -19.68 -6.97
C ASP A 269 2.64 -19.48 -5.58
N GLY A 270 1.82 -19.47 -4.54
CA GLY A 270 2.31 -19.32 -3.18
C GLY A 270 1.28 -19.61 -2.11
N TYR A 271 1.71 -19.59 -0.86
CA TYR A 271 0.83 -19.56 0.30
C TYR A 271 1.51 -18.89 1.49
N TRP A 272 0.71 -18.33 2.39
CA TRP A 272 1.11 -17.93 3.74
C TRP A 272 0.36 -18.80 4.75
N ASN A 273 1.08 -19.41 5.67
CA ASN A 273 0.52 -20.15 6.80
C ASN A 273 0.10 -19.14 7.87
N MET A 274 -1.13 -18.65 7.77
CA MET A 274 -1.64 -17.58 8.63
C MET A 274 -1.71 -18.02 10.09
N ALA A 275 -2.03 -19.29 10.34
CA ALA A 275 -2.07 -19.87 11.68
C ALA A 275 -0.68 -19.80 12.36
N GLU A 276 0.37 -20.32 11.72
CA GLU A 276 1.74 -20.30 12.28
C GLU A 276 2.34 -18.89 12.33
N ILE A 277 2.09 -18.04 11.32
CA ILE A 277 2.53 -16.63 11.34
C ILE A 277 1.91 -15.90 12.53
N SER A 278 0.62 -16.13 12.81
CA SER A 278 -0.08 -15.48 13.91
C SER A 278 0.40 -16.00 15.26
N ALA A 279 0.61 -17.31 15.41
CA ALA A 279 1.19 -17.89 16.62
C ALA A 279 2.62 -17.38 16.90
N TYR A 280 3.46 -17.29 15.86
CA TYR A 280 4.82 -16.76 15.97
C TYR A 280 4.82 -15.26 16.37
N THR A 281 3.89 -14.48 15.78
CA THR A 281 3.73 -13.06 16.08
C THR A 281 3.23 -12.84 17.52
N ASP A 282 2.28 -13.66 17.99
CA ASP A 282 1.75 -13.63 19.35
C ASP A 282 2.85 -13.94 20.39
N GLN A 283 3.70 -14.96 20.12
CA GLN A 283 4.85 -15.28 20.97
C GLN A 283 5.88 -14.13 21.02
N TYR A 284 6.22 -13.55 19.87
CA TYR A 284 7.14 -12.41 19.78
C TYR A 284 6.64 -11.19 20.56
N LEU A 285 5.37 -10.81 20.35
CA LEU A 285 4.78 -9.64 21.01
C LEU A 285 4.55 -9.88 22.51
N SER A 286 4.21 -11.10 22.92
CA SER A 286 4.10 -11.48 24.34
C SER A 286 5.45 -11.35 25.06
N ALA A 287 6.55 -11.78 24.44
CA ALA A 287 7.89 -11.62 24.99
C ALA A 287 8.32 -10.15 25.09
N LEU A 288 8.00 -9.34 24.08
CA LEU A 288 8.23 -7.89 24.09
C LEU A 288 7.48 -7.21 25.25
N ILE A 289 6.20 -7.56 25.46
CA ILE A 289 5.39 -7.01 26.56
C ILE A 289 5.96 -7.44 27.93
N ALA A 290 6.33 -8.72 28.09
CA ALA A 290 6.92 -9.22 29.33
C ALA A 290 8.22 -8.47 29.69
N ARG A 291 9.04 -8.12 28.68
CA ARG A 291 10.20 -7.25 28.86
C ARG A 291 9.81 -5.84 29.27
N MET A 292 8.86 -5.21 28.58
CA MET A 292 8.41 -3.85 28.95
C MET A 292 7.88 -3.80 30.38
N GLU A 293 7.20 -4.85 30.85
CA GLU A 293 6.82 -4.97 32.26
C GLU A 293 8.02 -5.12 33.20
N GLU A 294 9.03 -5.91 32.84
CA GLU A 294 10.24 -6.08 33.65
C GLU A 294 11.03 -4.76 33.74
N ASP A 295 11.22 -4.06 32.62
CA ASP A 295 11.86 -2.76 32.55
C ASP A 295 11.09 -1.73 33.41
N ILE A 296 9.75 -1.66 33.31
CA ILE A 296 8.90 -0.78 34.13
C ILE A 296 8.93 -1.17 35.63
N ARG A 297 8.97 -2.47 35.95
CA ARG A 297 9.14 -2.90 37.35
C ARG A 297 10.52 -2.55 37.88
N GLY A 298 11.56 -2.63 37.04
CA GLY A 298 12.92 -2.24 37.36
C GLY A 298 13.05 -0.74 37.60
N THR A 299 12.50 0.10 36.72
CA THR A 299 12.48 1.55 36.90
C THR A 299 11.61 1.96 38.08
N ALA A 300 10.44 1.36 38.28
CA ALA A 300 9.60 1.64 39.45
C ALA A 300 10.23 1.17 40.77
N ALA A 301 11.01 0.08 40.78
CA ALA A 301 11.76 -0.36 41.97
C ALA A 301 12.98 0.52 42.26
N ALA A 302 13.62 1.09 41.24
CA ALA A 302 14.68 2.08 41.39
C ALA A 302 14.10 3.44 41.86
N ALA A 303 13.01 3.89 41.23
CA ALA A 303 12.29 5.10 41.63
C ALA A 303 11.71 4.99 43.04
N ALA A 304 11.27 3.82 43.50
CA ALA A 304 10.85 3.64 44.90
C ALA A 304 11.98 3.83 45.95
N GLN A 305 13.22 4.12 45.53
CA GLN A 305 14.32 4.55 46.41
C GLN A 305 14.59 6.07 46.39
N GLU A 306 13.97 6.83 45.50
CA GLU A 306 14.06 8.31 45.41
C GLU A 306 12.61 8.88 45.40
N GLU A 307 12.24 9.71 46.38
CA GLU A 307 10.84 10.11 46.64
C GLU A 307 10.19 11.02 45.54
N ASP A 308 9.99 10.51 44.33
CA ASP A 308 9.29 11.18 43.22
C ASP A 308 8.08 10.36 42.71
N GLU A 309 7.02 11.07 42.30
CA GLU A 309 5.68 10.51 42.07
C GLU A 309 5.43 9.92 40.66
N GLU A 310 4.54 8.92 40.63
CA GLU A 310 3.72 8.46 39.49
C GLU A 310 4.36 8.09 38.14
N ASP A 311 4.89 6.85 38.05
CA ASP A 311 5.01 6.10 36.79
C ASP A 311 3.66 5.43 36.38
N THR A 312 2.58 6.22 36.33
CA THR A 312 1.23 5.74 35.96
C THR A 312 1.07 5.60 34.44
N GLY A 313 1.69 6.51 33.67
CA GLY A 313 1.61 6.52 32.21
C GLY A 313 2.24 5.30 31.53
N ALA A 314 3.39 4.80 31.99
CA ALA A 314 4.02 3.62 31.37
C ALA A 314 3.18 2.35 31.57
N ARG A 315 2.57 2.19 32.75
CA ARG A 315 1.65 1.07 33.05
C ARG A 315 0.40 1.11 32.18
N GLN A 316 -0.20 2.29 32.01
CA GLN A 316 -1.37 2.47 31.14
C GLN A 316 -1.04 2.14 29.67
N ASN A 317 0.16 2.49 29.21
CA ASN A 317 0.64 2.11 27.87
C ASN A 317 0.82 0.59 27.72
N VAL A 318 1.33 -0.13 28.72
CA VAL A 318 1.45 -1.60 28.64
C VAL A 318 0.09 -2.28 28.59
N GLU A 319 -0.87 -1.87 29.42
CA GLU A 319 -2.23 -2.46 29.38
C GLU A 319 -2.96 -2.16 28.07
N SER A 320 -2.76 -0.99 27.46
CA SER A 320 -3.32 -0.70 26.13
C SER A 320 -2.68 -1.55 25.02
N ILE A 321 -1.37 -1.80 25.10
CA ILE A 321 -0.65 -2.71 24.17
C ILE A 321 -1.13 -4.16 24.35
N LYS A 322 -1.37 -4.62 25.58
CA LYS A 322 -1.97 -5.94 25.85
C LYS A 322 -3.38 -6.07 25.29
N ALA A 323 -4.24 -5.08 25.52
CA ALA A 323 -5.60 -5.08 24.98
C ALA A 323 -5.59 -5.11 23.44
N TRP A 324 -4.71 -4.31 22.82
CA TRP A 324 -4.48 -4.32 21.38
C TRP A 324 -3.94 -5.67 20.87
N LEU A 325 -2.99 -6.30 21.58
CA LEU A 325 -2.47 -7.62 21.21
C LEU A 325 -3.54 -8.68 21.32
N ALA A 326 -4.27 -8.73 22.43
CA ALA A 326 -5.36 -9.68 22.65
C ALA A 326 -6.41 -9.57 21.53
N GLU A 327 -6.79 -8.35 21.16
CA GLU A 327 -7.70 -8.11 20.03
C GLU A 327 -7.09 -8.56 18.69
N ARG A 328 -5.80 -8.29 18.43
CA ARG A 328 -5.12 -8.74 17.19
C ARG A 328 -5.03 -10.27 17.10
N THR A 329 -4.66 -10.94 18.18
CA THR A 329 -4.61 -12.41 18.25
C THR A 329 -6.00 -13.01 18.12
N ARG A 330 -7.03 -12.36 18.68
CA ARG A 330 -8.45 -12.74 18.53
C ARG A 330 -8.97 -12.53 17.10
N LEU A 331 -8.58 -11.46 16.40
CA LEU A 331 -8.91 -11.22 14.98
C LEU A 331 -8.17 -12.17 14.03
N ALA A 332 -6.99 -12.65 14.41
CA ALA A 332 -6.24 -13.68 13.69
C ALA A 332 -6.73 -15.11 14.00
N ALA A 333 -7.43 -15.32 15.11
CA ALA A 333 -7.95 -16.62 15.51
C ALA A 333 -8.89 -17.20 14.44
N GLY A 334 -8.60 -18.43 14.02
CA GLY A 334 -9.31 -19.12 12.96
C GLY A 334 -8.82 -18.83 11.55
N LEU A 335 -7.88 -17.89 11.32
CA LEU A 335 -7.19 -17.81 10.02
C LEU A 335 -6.24 -19.00 9.87
N ASP A 336 -6.27 -19.63 8.70
CA ASP A 336 -5.60 -20.93 8.45
C ASP A 336 -4.47 -20.73 7.43
N VAL A 337 -4.81 -20.60 6.16
CA VAL A 337 -3.87 -20.38 5.06
C VAL A 337 -4.41 -19.32 4.10
N LEU A 338 -3.53 -18.42 3.65
CA LEU A 338 -3.78 -17.53 2.51
C LEU A 338 -3.07 -18.11 1.29
N GLY A 339 -3.83 -18.72 0.38
CA GLY A 339 -3.32 -19.18 -0.90
C GLY A 339 -3.17 -18.04 -1.90
N LEU A 340 -2.17 -18.13 -2.78
CA LEU A 340 -1.94 -17.23 -3.91
C LEU A 340 -1.74 -18.02 -5.19
N SER A 341 -2.40 -17.57 -6.25
CA SER A 341 -2.07 -17.92 -7.63
C SER A 341 -2.17 -16.70 -8.54
N GLY A 342 -1.50 -16.68 -9.69
CA GLY A 342 -1.50 -15.52 -10.57
C GLY A 342 -0.76 -15.75 -11.89
N ARG A 343 -1.04 -14.90 -12.87
CA ARG A 343 -0.51 -15.03 -14.25
C ARG A 343 -0.35 -13.67 -14.93
N TRP A 344 0.56 -13.60 -15.91
CA TRP A 344 0.85 -12.39 -16.66
C TRP A 344 0.50 -12.51 -18.16
N ASP A 345 -0.78 -12.32 -18.49
CA ASP A 345 -1.25 -12.20 -19.88
C ASP A 345 -1.27 -10.71 -20.32
N ASP A 346 -2.22 -10.30 -21.18
CA ASP A 346 -2.60 -8.89 -21.48
C ASP A 346 -2.99 -8.06 -20.23
N MET A 347 -3.09 -8.73 -19.07
CA MET A 347 -3.49 -8.18 -17.79
C MET A 347 -2.88 -9.04 -16.68
N LEU A 348 -2.31 -8.41 -15.65
CA LEU A 348 -1.92 -9.12 -14.44
C LEU A 348 -3.21 -9.56 -13.74
N ALA A 349 -3.37 -10.87 -13.53
CA ALA A 349 -4.43 -11.44 -12.72
C ALA A 349 -3.81 -12.16 -11.53
N LEU A 350 -4.26 -11.80 -10.33
CA LEU A 350 -3.91 -12.45 -9.06
C LEU A 350 -5.18 -13.00 -8.42
N LYS A 351 -5.05 -14.12 -7.72
CA LYS A 351 -6.10 -14.76 -6.96
C LYS A 351 -5.57 -15.09 -5.57
N PHE A 352 -6.30 -14.64 -4.56
CA PHE A 352 -6.06 -14.89 -3.16
C PHE A 352 -7.20 -15.74 -2.60
N ASP A 353 -6.89 -16.86 -1.95
CA ASP A 353 -7.87 -17.73 -1.28
C ASP A 353 -7.53 -17.75 0.22
N LEU A 354 -8.22 -16.95 1.03
CA LEU A 354 -8.06 -16.93 2.49
C LEU A 354 -8.99 -17.96 3.13
N TYR A 355 -8.43 -19.09 3.56
CA TYR A 355 -9.13 -20.14 4.27
C TYR A 355 -9.19 -19.85 5.76
N PHE A 356 -10.30 -20.22 6.39
CA PHE A 356 -10.52 -19.99 7.81
C PHE A 356 -11.38 -21.10 8.44
N ASP A 357 -11.22 -21.27 9.75
CA ASP A 357 -12.00 -22.15 10.61
C ASP A 357 -13.13 -21.34 11.28
N ARG A 358 -14.37 -21.58 10.84
CA ARG A 358 -15.56 -20.85 11.31
C ARG A 358 -15.79 -20.98 12.82
N ASP A 359 -15.38 -22.09 13.42
CA ASP A 359 -15.65 -22.38 14.83
C ASP A 359 -14.61 -21.71 15.75
N LYS A 360 -13.53 -21.15 15.16
CA LYS A 360 -12.47 -20.40 15.86
C LYS A 360 -12.54 -18.88 15.65
N VAL A 361 -13.30 -18.42 14.67
CA VAL A 361 -13.58 -16.99 14.47
C VAL A 361 -14.55 -16.51 15.56
N GLY A 362 -14.29 -15.32 16.11
CA GLY A 362 -15.16 -14.72 17.13
C GLY A 362 -16.62 -14.56 16.69
N PRO A 363 -17.60 -14.80 17.60
CA PRO A 363 -19.02 -14.79 17.25
C PRO A 363 -19.50 -13.44 16.71
N GLU A 364 -18.94 -12.33 17.19
CA GLU A 364 -19.24 -10.97 16.72
C GLU A 364 -18.80 -10.70 15.26
N LYS A 365 -17.76 -11.37 14.75
CA LYS A 365 -17.42 -11.31 13.32
C LYS A 365 -18.13 -12.39 12.48
N SER A 366 -18.88 -13.32 13.07
CA SER A 366 -19.52 -14.45 12.36
C SER A 366 -20.42 -14.04 11.18
N VAL A 367 -21.08 -12.87 11.26
CA VAL A 367 -21.87 -12.27 10.16
C VAL A 367 -21.00 -12.05 8.91
N THR A 368 -19.80 -11.48 9.11
CA THR A 368 -18.80 -11.31 8.05
C THR A 368 -18.41 -12.63 7.42
N TYR A 369 -18.27 -13.72 8.18
CA TYR A 369 -17.82 -15.03 7.67
C TYR A 369 -18.96 -15.98 7.23
N SER A 370 -20.23 -15.56 7.35
CA SER A 370 -21.43 -16.34 7.00
C SER A 370 -22.25 -15.75 5.84
N CYS A 371 -22.22 -14.43 5.63
CA CYS A 371 -22.99 -13.76 4.58
C CYS A 371 -22.68 -14.33 3.17
N PRO A 372 -23.70 -14.71 2.36
CA PRO A 372 -23.49 -15.32 1.05
C PRO A 372 -23.14 -14.29 -0.04
N ALA A 373 -22.54 -14.77 -1.13
CA ALA A 373 -22.39 -13.99 -2.35
C ALA A 373 -23.77 -13.77 -3.02
N ALA A 374 -24.06 -12.53 -3.40
CA ALA A 374 -25.30 -12.11 -4.07
C ALA A 374 -25.03 -11.56 -5.47
N LEU A 375 -26.05 -11.53 -6.31
CA LEU A 375 -25.98 -10.82 -7.59
C LEU A 375 -25.86 -9.32 -7.31
N ASN A 376 -24.97 -8.63 -8.02
CA ASN A 376 -24.81 -7.19 -7.88
C ASN A 376 -25.85 -6.46 -8.76
N GLU A 377 -27.03 -6.25 -8.20
CA GLU A 377 -28.16 -5.60 -8.87
C GLU A 377 -27.91 -4.10 -9.12
N THR A 378 -27.09 -3.48 -8.28
CA THR A 378 -26.80 -2.03 -8.35
C THR A 378 -26.18 -1.61 -9.68
N LEU A 379 -25.47 -2.53 -10.35
CA LEU A 379 -24.95 -2.35 -11.72
C LEU A 379 -25.99 -1.90 -12.75
N ALA A 380 -27.28 -2.12 -12.49
CA ALA A 380 -28.38 -1.60 -13.32
C ALA A 380 -28.45 -0.06 -13.37
N PHE A 381 -28.00 0.63 -12.32
CA PHE A 381 -28.03 2.10 -12.22
C PHE A 381 -26.64 2.76 -12.17
N ILE A 382 -25.54 2.00 -12.31
CA ILE A 382 -24.19 2.58 -12.42
C ILE A 382 -23.90 2.94 -13.89
N PRO A 383 -23.67 4.22 -14.24
CA PRO A 383 -23.43 4.62 -15.62
C PRO A 383 -22.05 4.15 -16.12
N SER A 384 -21.94 3.87 -17.43
CA SER A 384 -20.72 3.32 -18.06
C SER A 384 -19.51 4.24 -18.02
N ASP A 385 -19.69 5.53 -17.73
CA ASP A 385 -18.63 6.52 -17.57
C ASP A 385 -18.11 6.66 -16.12
N ALA A 386 -18.60 5.84 -15.18
CA ALA A 386 -18.02 5.73 -13.84
C ALA A 386 -16.50 5.44 -13.91
N ILE A 387 -15.72 6.22 -13.17
CA ILE A 387 -14.26 6.10 -13.06
C ILE A 387 -13.90 5.17 -11.91
N VAL A 388 -14.55 5.36 -10.75
CA VAL A 388 -14.45 4.46 -9.60
C VAL A 388 -15.84 3.90 -9.31
N TYR A 389 -15.90 2.63 -8.94
CA TYR A 389 -17.10 1.96 -8.45
C TYR A 389 -16.73 0.98 -7.34
N GLN A 390 -17.52 0.98 -6.27
CA GLN A 390 -17.40 0.05 -5.14
C GLN A 390 -18.79 -0.44 -4.73
N TRP A 391 -18.87 -1.71 -4.32
CA TRP A 391 -20.08 -2.36 -3.83
C TRP A 391 -19.74 -3.46 -2.83
N ASN A 392 -20.57 -3.63 -1.81
CA ASN A 392 -20.50 -4.70 -0.82
C ASN A 392 -21.93 -5.06 -0.34
N ASN A 393 -22.28 -6.34 -0.24
CA ASN A 393 -23.60 -6.82 0.21
C ASN A 393 -23.61 -7.39 1.65
N CYS A 394 -22.49 -7.31 2.37
CA CYS A 394 -22.29 -7.96 3.66
C CYS A 394 -21.71 -6.99 4.72
N LEU A 395 -22.20 -5.75 4.74
CA LEU A 395 -21.77 -4.74 5.70
C LEU A 395 -22.76 -4.69 6.87
N ASP A 396 -22.33 -5.14 8.04
CA ASP A 396 -23.11 -5.01 9.27
C ASP A 396 -22.97 -3.57 9.80
N LEU A 397 -23.95 -2.72 9.45
CA LEU A 397 -23.99 -1.32 9.85
C LEU A 397 -24.03 -1.13 11.37
N LYS A 398 -24.69 -2.04 12.11
CA LYS A 398 -24.80 -1.94 13.57
C LYS A 398 -23.50 -2.33 14.25
N ALA A 399 -22.92 -3.47 13.89
CA ALA A 399 -21.62 -3.87 14.44
C ALA A 399 -20.51 -2.85 14.11
N SER A 400 -20.55 -2.25 12.91
CA SER A 400 -19.60 -1.19 12.52
C SER A 400 -19.81 0.09 13.32
N TRP A 401 -21.06 0.46 13.61
CA TRP A 401 -21.39 1.61 14.45
C TRP A 401 -20.94 1.40 15.90
N ASP A 402 -21.17 0.22 16.45
CA ASP A 402 -20.84 -0.11 17.84
C ASP A 402 -19.32 -0.06 18.08
N GLU A 403 -18.52 -0.53 17.10
CA GLU A 403 -17.06 -0.41 17.10
C GLU A 403 -16.62 1.07 17.09
N ILE A 404 -17.21 1.91 16.22
CA ILE A 404 -16.93 3.36 16.15
C ILE A 404 -17.35 4.07 17.44
N ALA A 405 -18.53 3.78 17.98
CA ALA A 405 -19.05 4.40 19.19
C ALA A 405 -18.20 4.04 20.42
N GLN A 406 -17.72 2.80 20.50
CA GLN A 406 -16.80 2.34 21.54
C GLN A 406 -15.44 3.05 21.45
N GLU A 407 -14.84 3.14 20.25
CA GLU A 407 -13.58 3.87 20.05
C GLU A 407 -13.71 5.37 20.40
N VAL A 408 -14.80 6.01 19.96
CA VAL A 408 -15.06 7.43 20.25
C VAL A 408 -15.28 7.66 21.74
N THR A 409 -15.99 6.76 22.44
CA THR A 409 -16.17 6.84 23.90
C THR A 409 -14.84 6.65 24.63
N ALA A 410 -14.03 5.67 24.22
CA ALA A 410 -12.72 5.42 24.81
C ALA A 410 -11.75 6.60 24.62
N ALA A 411 -11.76 7.22 23.44
CA ALA A 411 -10.90 8.37 23.11
C ALA A 411 -11.24 9.65 23.91
N HIS A 412 -12.44 9.75 24.49
CA HIS A 412 -12.89 10.90 25.28
C HIS A 412 -13.17 10.56 26.75
N ALA A 413 -12.79 9.38 27.21
CA ALA A 413 -12.95 8.96 28.60
C ALA A 413 -12.17 9.90 29.54
N GLY A 414 -12.88 10.53 30.48
CA GLY A 414 -12.31 11.51 31.43
C GLY A 414 -12.33 12.96 30.96
N VAL A 415 -12.88 13.27 29.77
CA VAL A 415 -13.11 14.65 29.32
C VAL A 415 -14.59 15.00 29.50
N GLU A 416 -14.91 15.73 30.57
CA GLU A 416 -16.24 16.34 30.72
C GLU A 416 -16.53 17.30 29.54
N ASP A 417 -17.79 17.33 29.08
CA ASP A 417 -18.28 18.12 27.94
C ASP A 417 -17.57 17.89 26.58
N ALA A 418 -16.99 16.70 26.36
CA ALA A 418 -16.46 16.29 25.06
C ALA A 418 -17.55 16.19 23.98
N VAL A 419 -17.77 17.28 23.23
CA VAL A 419 -18.60 17.27 22.01
C VAL A 419 -17.88 16.47 20.92
N THR A 420 -18.23 15.19 20.82
CA THR A 420 -17.73 14.32 19.75
C THR A 420 -18.27 14.78 18.38
N PRO A 421 -17.56 14.53 17.27
CA PRO A 421 -18.08 14.81 15.93
C PRO A 421 -19.41 14.09 15.63
N ILE A 422 -19.65 12.95 16.27
CA ILE A 422 -20.91 12.20 16.22
C ILE A 422 -22.02 13.00 16.91
N ASN A 423 -21.85 13.38 18.16
CA ASN A 423 -22.86 14.11 18.93
C ASN A 423 -23.17 15.46 18.28
N ALA A 424 -22.17 16.11 17.69
CA ALA A 424 -22.34 17.32 16.90
C ALA A 424 -23.18 17.07 15.63
N LEU A 425 -22.94 15.97 14.91
CA LEU A 425 -23.72 15.60 13.72
C LEU A 425 -25.17 15.27 14.08
N GLU A 426 -25.41 14.47 15.11
CA GLU A 426 -26.75 14.13 15.61
C GLU A 426 -27.52 15.38 16.06
N THR A 427 -26.86 16.30 16.79
CA THR A 427 -27.43 17.58 17.23
C THR A 427 -27.72 18.52 16.05
N VAL A 428 -26.84 18.57 15.05
CA VAL A 428 -27.05 19.41 13.84
C VAL A 428 -28.21 18.88 13.01
N LEU A 429 -28.35 17.56 12.88
CA LEU A 429 -29.37 16.91 12.07
C LEU A 429 -30.71 16.67 12.78
N ASP A 430 -30.74 16.71 14.11
CA ASP A 430 -31.89 16.32 14.96
C ASP A 430 -32.32 14.85 14.71
N MET A 431 -31.32 13.97 14.61
CA MET A 431 -31.48 12.54 14.33
C MET A 431 -30.46 11.73 15.12
N ASN A 432 -30.89 10.64 15.76
CA ASN A 432 -29.97 9.69 16.40
C ASN A 432 -29.57 8.60 15.40
N ILE A 433 -28.28 8.31 15.29
CA ILE A 433 -27.78 7.38 14.26
C ILE A 433 -28.26 5.96 14.57
N GLU A 434 -28.18 5.51 15.82
CA GLU A 434 -28.54 4.15 16.21
C GLU A 434 -30.06 3.86 16.11
N GLU A 435 -30.91 4.83 16.48
CA GLU A 435 -32.37 4.68 16.50
C GLU A 435 -33.07 5.08 15.18
N ASP A 436 -32.58 6.09 14.47
CA ASP A 436 -33.22 6.62 13.25
C ASP A 436 -32.55 6.18 11.96
N VAL A 437 -31.21 6.13 11.94
CA VAL A 437 -30.45 5.97 10.69
C VAL A 437 -30.17 4.49 10.39
N LEU A 438 -29.56 3.76 11.33
CA LEU A 438 -29.20 2.35 11.12
C LEU A 438 -30.41 1.44 10.81
N PRO A 439 -31.58 1.55 11.50
CA PRO A 439 -32.70 0.64 11.27
C PRO A 439 -33.39 0.83 9.91
N ALA A 440 -33.13 1.93 9.20
CA ALA A 440 -33.65 2.16 7.86
C ALA A 440 -32.92 1.35 6.76
N PHE A 441 -31.74 0.80 7.06
CA PHE A 441 -30.82 0.29 6.05
C PHE A 441 -30.49 -1.19 6.20
N GLY A 442 -30.30 -1.86 5.06
CA GLY A 442 -29.84 -3.24 4.96
C GLY A 442 -28.31 -3.34 4.83
N GLY A 443 -27.81 -4.57 4.73
CA GLY A 443 -26.36 -4.85 4.67
C GLY A 443 -25.66 -4.58 3.34
N GLU A 444 -26.35 -3.96 2.37
CA GLU A 444 -25.82 -3.71 1.02
C GLU A 444 -25.64 -2.22 0.76
N MET A 445 -24.44 -1.84 0.31
CA MET A 445 -24.07 -0.45 0.04
C MET A 445 -22.97 -0.33 -1.01
N GLY A 446 -22.73 0.90 -1.45
CA GLY A 446 -21.62 1.21 -2.32
C GLY A 446 -21.70 2.62 -2.88
N GLY A 447 -20.99 2.83 -3.98
CA GLY A 447 -21.02 4.10 -4.67
C GLY A 447 -20.18 4.09 -5.94
N TYR A 448 -20.31 5.17 -6.70
CA TYR A 448 -19.45 5.43 -7.85
C TYR A 448 -19.00 6.89 -7.88
N PHE A 449 -17.94 7.15 -8.62
CA PHE A 449 -17.39 8.48 -8.85
C PHE A 449 -17.08 8.66 -10.34
N LYS A 450 -17.55 9.76 -10.91
CA LYS A 450 -17.42 10.11 -12.35
C LYS A 450 -16.34 11.13 -12.65
N GLY A 451 -15.85 11.84 -11.64
CA GLY A 451 -14.81 12.87 -11.80
C GLY A 451 -15.02 14.08 -10.91
N VAL A 452 -14.24 15.12 -11.15
CA VAL A 452 -14.30 16.38 -10.41
C VAL A 452 -14.68 17.51 -11.35
N ARG A 453 -15.75 18.23 -11.04
CA ARG A 453 -16.06 19.53 -11.65
C ARG A 453 -15.24 20.62 -10.95
N ALA A 454 -14.46 21.37 -11.73
CA ALA A 454 -13.67 22.49 -11.21
C ALA A 454 -14.58 23.69 -10.91
N GLY A 455 -15.21 23.68 -9.72
CA GLY A 455 -16.03 24.79 -9.24
C GLY A 455 -15.18 26.06 -8.98
N LYS A 456 -15.83 27.23 -9.05
CA LYS A 456 -15.16 28.54 -8.85
C LYS A 456 -14.48 28.63 -7.49
N LEU A 457 -15.15 28.14 -6.43
CA LEU A 457 -14.70 28.25 -5.04
C LEU A 457 -13.86 27.06 -4.59
N PHE A 458 -14.22 25.83 -4.99
CA PHE A 458 -13.54 24.57 -4.69
C PHE A 458 -13.94 23.49 -5.72
N PRO A 459 -13.11 22.44 -5.92
CA PRO A 459 -13.47 21.28 -6.72
C PRO A 459 -14.67 20.52 -6.13
N VAL A 460 -15.66 20.20 -6.96
CA VAL A 460 -16.85 19.43 -6.56
C VAL A 460 -16.76 18.01 -7.14
N PRO A 461 -16.74 16.95 -6.31
CA PRO A 461 -16.72 15.58 -6.78
C PRO A 461 -18.12 15.14 -7.25
N ASP A 462 -18.21 14.62 -8.47
CA ASP A 462 -19.40 13.94 -8.99
C ASP A 462 -19.40 12.48 -8.53
N PHE A 463 -19.74 12.26 -7.27
CA PHE A 463 -19.97 10.94 -6.68
C PHE A 463 -21.45 10.66 -6.46
N LEU A 464 -21.77 9.39 -6.33
CA LEU A 464 -23.03 8.88 -5.83
C LEU A 464 -22.74 7.81 -4.78
N PHE A 465 -23.36 7.92 -3.62
CA PHE A 465 -23.42 6.86 -2.62
C PHE A 465 -24.81 6.21 -2.67
N PHE A 466 -24.88 4.91 -2.46
CA PHE A 466 -26.15 4.19 -2.33
C PHE A 466 -26.09 3.20 -1.16
N VAL A 467 -27.25 3.00 -0.54
CA VAL A 467 -27.46 2.01 0.51
C VAL A 467 -28.83 1.36 0.29
N LYS A 468 -28.89 0.04 0.47
CA LYS A 468 -30.14 -0.71 0.35
C LYS A 468 -31.05 -0.38 1.53
N VAL A 469 -32.32 -0.13 1.24
CA VAL A 469 -33.35 0.10 2.25
C VAL A 469 -33.69 -1.23 2.92
N GLY A 470 -33.53 -1.30 4.23
CA GLY A 470 -33.85 -2.49 5.04
C GLY A 470 -35.31 -2.50 5.48
N ASP A 471 -35.80 -1.33 5.92
CA ASP A 471 -37.20 -1.09 6.29
C ASP A 471 -37.68 0.20 5.60
N ALA A 472 -38.66 0.06 4.72
CA ALA A 472 -39.21 1.17 3.94
C ALA A 472 -40.04 2.18 4.76
N ALA A 473 -40.62 1.75 5.90
CA ALA A 473 -41.30 2.65 6.81
C ALA A 473 -40.28 3.49 7.60
N LYS A 474 -39.24 2.85 8.14
CA LYS A 474 -38.13 3.54 8.81
C LYS A 474 -37.38 4.48 7.88
N ASN A 475 -37.14 4.08 6.63
CA ASN A 475 -36.53 4.95 5.64
C ASN A 475 -37.38 6.19 5.33
N LYS A 476 -38.70 6.03 5.27
CA LYS A 476 -39.63 7.16 5.11
C LYS A 476 -39.66 8.08 6.34
N GLU A 477 -39.60 7.54 7.55
CA GLU A 477 -39.46 8.31 8.80
C GLU A 477 -38.14 9.10 8.81
N LEU A 478 -37.03 8.46 8.46
CA LEU A 478 -35.69 9.08 8.35
C LEU A 478 -35.69 10.23 7.32
N LEU A 479 -36.21 10.02 6.12
CA LEU A 479 -36.31 11.07 5.10
C LEU A 479 -37.24 12.20 5.55
N ALA A 480 -38.34 11.92 6.25
CA ALA A 480 -39.23 12.95 6.79
C ALA A 480 -38.57 13.77 7.91
N LYS A 481 -37.73 13.17 8.76
CA LYS A 481 -36.90 13.88 9.76
C LYS A 481 -35.88 14.79 9.07
N PHE A 482 -35.13 14.25 8.10
CA PHE A 482 -34.15 15.01 7.32
C PHE A 482 -34.82 16.20 6.58
N GLU A 483 -35.94 15.95 5.87
CA GLU A 483 -36.71 17.00 5.21
C GLU A 483 -37.24 18.04 6.22
N GLY A 484 -37.73 17.57 7.37
CA GLY A 484 -38.18 18.38 8.51
C GLY A 484 -37.12 19.35 9.01
N ARG A 485 -35.86 18.92 9.08
CA ARG A 485 -34.74 19.74 9.53
C ARG A 485 -34.37 20.88 8.57
N PHE A 486 -34.60 20.67 7.28
CA PHE A 486 -34.21 21.60 6.21
C PHE A 486 -35.42 22.23 5.48
N LEU A 487 -36.63 22.19 6.04
CA LEU A 487 -37.91 22.53 5.38
C LEU A 487 -37.92 23.76 4.45
N GLU A 488 -37.29 24.87 4.84
CA GLU A 488 -37.23 26.11 4.03
C GLU A 488 -36.28 26.03 2.82
N HIS A 489 -35.45 24.99 2.75
CA HIS A 489 -34.33 24.81 1.82
C HIS A 489 -34.36 23.48 1.05
N VAL A 490 -35.28 22.56 1.38
CA VAL A 490 -35.54 21.36 0.56
C VAL A 490 -36.39 21.75 -0.63
N HIS A 491 -35.87 21.44 -1.81
CA HIS A 491 -36.58 21.53 -3.08
C HIS A 491 -36.86 20.12 -3.61
N GLU A 492 -37.90 19.99 -4.42
CA GLU A 492 -38.26 18.74 -5.09
C GLU A 492 -38.26 18.92 -6.61
N GLU A 493 -37.78 17.92 -7.32
CA GLU A 493 -37.89 17.80 -8.77
C GLU A 493 -38.40 16.40 -9.15
N GLN A 494 -39.32 16.33 -10.10
CA GLN A 494 -39.73 15.06 -10.72
C GLN A 494 -38.92 14.83 -11.99
N TYR A 495 -38.11 13.77 -12.01
CA TYR A 495 -37.29 13.41 -13.17
C TYR A 495 -37.62 11.99 -13.65
N ASN A 496 -38.13 11.88 -14.88
CA ASN A 496 -38.51 10.60 -15.49
C ASN A 496 -39.42 9.70 -14.61
N GLY A 497 -40.28 10.31 -13.79
CA GLY A 497 -41.21 9.63 -12.87
C GLY A 497 -40.65 9.32 -11.48
N ILE A 498 -39.41 9.74 -11.18
CA ILE A 498 -38.74 9.55 -9.88
C ILE A 498 -38.56 10.93 -9.21
N ARG A 499 -38.96 11.01 -7.93
CA ARG A 499 -38.76 12.19 -7.08
C ARG A 499 -37.30 12.31 -6.68
N ILE A 500 -36.72 13.48 -6.91
CA ILE A 500 -35.42 13.89 -6.40
C ILE A 500 -35.66 15.02 -5.39
N GLY A 501 -35.32 14.79 -4.12
CA GLY A 501 -35.25 15.84 -3.11
C GLY A 501 -33.84 16.43 -3.08
N TYR A 502 -33.68 17.73 -2.84
CA TYR A 502 -32.36 18.35 -2.79
C TYR A 502 -32.31 19.64 -1.98
N VAL A 503 -31.18 19.88 -1.30
CA VAL A 503 -30.87 21.11 -0.57
C VAL A 503 -29.78 21.88 -1.29
N VAL A 504 -30.03 23.16 -1.59
CA VAL A 504 -29.06 24.05 -2.25
C VAL A 504 -28.21 24.75 -1.18
N SER A 505 -26.89 24.73 -1.33
CA SER A 505 -25.99 25.42 -0.39
C SER A 505 -26.14 26.95 -0.48
N PRO A 506 -26.26 27.69 0.66
CA PRO A 506 -26.29 29.15 0.67
C PRO A 506 -25.05 29.83 0.06
N ALA A 507 -23.93 29.10 -0.08
CA ALA A 507 -22.64 29.62 -0.52
C ALA A 507 -22.52 29.97 -2.02
N GLN A 508 -23.64 30.03 -2.76
CA GLN A 508 -23.71 30.28 -4.22
C GLN A 508 -22.71 29.43 -5.02
N GLY A 509 -22.92 28.11 -5.08
CA GLY A 509 -22.06 27.19 -5.83
C GLY A 509 -22.76 25.92 -6.32
N ASP A 510 -22.08 25.18 -7.18
CA ASP A 510 -22.58 24.00 -7.91
C ASP A 510 -22.71 22.71 -7.05
N VAL A 511 -23.05 22.87 -5.76
CA VAL A 511 -23.17 21.81 -4.74
C VAL A 511 -24.60 21.77 -4.22
N GLU A 512 -25.26 20.65 -4.47
CA GLU A 512 -26.63 20.38 -4.06
C GLU A 512 -26.66 19.03 -3.36
N LEU A 513 -26.95 18.97 -2.06
CA LEU A 513 -27.13 17.68 -1.38
C LEU A 513 -28.47 17.11 -1.85
N ALA A 514 -28.41 16.16 -2.78
CA ALA A 514 -29.57 15.59 -3.45
C ALA A 514 -29.72 14.09 -3.15
N TYR A 515 -30.96 13.61 -3.14
CA TYR A 515 -31.29 12.20 -2.91
C TYR A 515 -32.50 11.75 -3.70
N CYS A 516 -32.58 10.44 -3.96
CA CYS A 516 -33.78 9.77 -4.44
C CYS A 516 -33.81 8.31 -3.98
N VAL A 517 -35.01 7.75 -3.85
CA VAL A 517 -35.18 6.29 -3.74
C VAL A 517 -35.33 5.72 -5.15
N LEU A 518 -34.51 4.74 -5.50
CA LEU A 518 -34.50 4.06 -6.79
C LEU A 518 -34.54 2.56 -6.53
N ASP A 519 -35.67 1.94 -6.87
CA ASP A 519 -35.97 0.54 -6.52
C ASP A 519 -35.82 0.32 -5.00
N GLU A 520 -35.06 -0.68 -4.53
CA GLU A 520 -34.80 -0.93 -3.11
C GLU A 520 -33.65 -0.08 -2.51
N TYR A 521 -33.14 0.95 -3.20
CA TYR A 521 -31.95 1.69 -2.78
C TYR A 521 -32.23 3.17 -2.54
N LEU A 522 -31.66 3.72 -1.47
CA LEU A 522 -31.58 5.17 -1.25
C LEU A 522 -30.24 5.68 -1.80
N LEU A 523 -30.30 6.61 -2.75
CA LEU A 523 -29.16 7.19 -3.46
C LEU A 523 -28.95 8.63 -2.99
N PHE A 524 -27.70 9.03 -2.73
CA PHE A 524 -27.28 10.37 -2.35
C PHE A 524 -26.14 10.89 -3.24
N SER A 525 -26.14 12.20 -3.54
CA SER A 525 -25.07 12.86 -4.29
C SER A 525 -24.96 14.35 -3.93
N LEU A 526 -23.83 14.99 -4.27
CA LEU A 526 -23.66 16.45 -4.28
C LEU A 526 -24.13 17.12 -5.60
N SER A 527 -24.80 16.37 -6.48
CA SER A 527 -25.32 16.87 -7.75
C SER A 527 -26.56 16.10 -8.21
N ARG A 528 -27.66 16.81 -8.47
CA ARG A 528 -28.84 16.23 -9.14
C ARG A 528 -28.50 15.59 -10.48
N THR A 529 -27.54 16.14 -11.23
CA THR A 529 -27.13 15.61 -12.55
C THR A 529 -26.56 14.19 -12.44
N VAL A 530 -25.90 13.86 -11.32
CA VAL A 530 -25.36 12.51 -11.09
C VAL A 530 -26.50 11.52 -10.80
N LEU A 531 -27.48 11.90 -9.98
CA LEU A 531 -28.70 11.09 -9.73
C LEU A 531 -29.50 10.87 -11.03
N LYS A 532 -29.68 11.91 -11.84
CA LYS A 532 -30.36 11.83 -13.15
C LYS A 532 -29.66 10.82 -14.07
N GLY A 533 -28.33 10.80 -14.09
CA GLY A 533 -27.55 9.80 -14.81
C GLY A 533 -27.75 8.36 -14.32
N ALA A 534 -27.91 8.15 -13.01
CA ALA A 534 -28.25 6.83 -12.45
C ALA A 534 -29.67 6.40 -12.86
N ILE A 535 -30.64 7.32 -12.78
CA ILE A 535 -32.03 7.10 -13.20
C ILE A 535 -32.12 6.76 -14.69
N ASP A 536 -31.41 7.49 -15.55
CA ASP A 536 -31.38 7.21 -16.99
C ASP A 536 -30.73 5.87 -17.30
N THR A 537 -29.71 5.46 -16.53
CA THR A 537 -29.08 4.14 -16.68
C THR A 537 -30.06 3.03 -16.27
N PHE A 538 -30.72 3.17 -15.12
CA PHE A 538 -31.73 2.23 -14.62
C PHE A 538 -32.90 2.04 -15.60
N GLN A 539 -33.35 3.13 -16.23
CA GLN A 539 -34.41 3.08 -17.24
C GLN A 539 -33.93 2.67 -18.65
N GLY A 540 -32.68 2.22 -18.81
CA GLY A 540 -32.12 1.80 -20.10
C GLY A 540 -31.93 2.91 -21.13
N ARG A 541 -31.95 4.18 -20.71
CA ARG A 541 -31.71 5.37 -21.54
C ARG A 541 -30.22 5.72 -21.66
N ALA A 542 -29.42 5.27 -20.69
CA ALA A 542 -27.96 5.35 -20.71
C ALA A 542 -27.33 3.95 -20.58
N VAL A 543 -26.08 3.80 -21.06
CA VAL A 543 -25.35 2.53 -21.01
C VAL A 543 -24.82 2.30 -19.59
N SER A 544 -25.04 1.10 -19.04
CA SER A 544 -24.58 0.74 -17.70
C SER A 544 -23.12 0.28 -17.66
N LEU A 545 -22.50 0.32 -16.48
CA LEU A 545 -21.13 -0.13 -16.25
C LEU A 545 -20.96 -1.63 -16.58
N ALA A 546 -21.96 -2.47 -16.30
CA ALA A 546 -21.96 -3.89 -16.66
C ALA A 546 -21.82 -4.12 -18.19
N ALA A 547 -22.30 -3.18 -19.01
CA ALA A 547 -22.18 -3.25 -20.46
C ALA A 547 -20.81 -2.76 -20.98
N ALA A 548 -20.02 -2.05 -20.18
CA ALA A 548 -18.73 -1.48 -20.62
C ALA A 548 -17.62 -2.54 -20.75
N ASP A 549 -16.91 -2.54 -21.88
CA ASP A 549 -15.86 -3.53 -22.16
C ASP A 549 -14.70 -3.48 -21.15
N THR A 550 -14.39 -2.28 -20.62
CA THR A 550 -13.42 -2.11 -19.53
C THR A 550 -13.82 -2.87 -18.26
N PHE A 551 -15.11 -2.87 -17.93
CA PHE A 551 -15.63 -3.57 -16.76
C PHE A 551 -15.72 -5.07 -17.01
N LYS A 552 -16.23 -5.48 -18.19
CA LYS A 552 -16.29 -6.88 -18.62
C LYS A 552 -14.93 -7.57 -18.58
N ALA A 553 -13.87 -6.90 -19.05
CA ALA A 553 -12.51 -7.44 -19.06
C ALA A 553 -11.99 -7.85 -17.66
N VAL A 554 -12.50 -7.24 -16.60
CA VAL A 554 -12.07 -7.42 -15.20
C VAL A 554 -13.08 -8.20 -14.37
N HIS A 555 -14.38 -7.98 -14.58
CA HIS A 555 -15.44 -8.53 -13.72
C HIS A 555 -16.20 -9.71 -14.35
N LEU A 556 -16.24 -9.79 -15.69
CA LEU A 556 -17.00 -10.78 -16.48
C LEU A 556 -16.08 -11.52 -17.48
N ALA A 557 -14.81 -11.70 -17.10
CA ALA A 557 -13.75 -12.19 -17.98
C ALA A 557 -14.10 -13.55 -18.62
N PRO A 558 -13.72 -13.77 -19.90
CA PRO A 558 -14.21 -14.92 -20.67
C PRO A 558 -13.74 -16.28 -20.11
N PRO A 559 -14.47 -17.39 -20.40
CA PRO A 559 -14.18 -18.73 -19.85
C PRO A 559 -12.75 -19.25 -20.10
N SER A 560 -12.05 -18.73 -21.10
CA SER A 560 -10.64 -19.02 -21.37
C SER A 560 -9.69 -18.62 -20.24
N ALA A 561 -10.09 -17.71 -19.34
CA ALA A 561 -9.37 -17.37 -18.12
C ALA A 561 -9.53 -18.41 -16.99
N GLY A 562 -10.35 -19.45 -17.18
CA GLY A 562 -10.74 -20.39 -16.12
C GLY A 562 -11.74 -19.81 -15.12
N LEU A 563 -12.43 -18.72 -15.47
CA LEU A 563 -13.31 -17.91 -14.62
C LEU A 563 -14.80 -18.10 -14.96
N ALA A 564 -15.24 -19.34 -15.11
CA ALA A 564 -16.61 -19.65 -15.50
C ALA A 564 -17.63 -19.47 -14.34
N ASP A 565 -18.80 -18.95 -14.72
CA ASP A 565 -20.13 -19.33 -14.20
C ASP A 565 -20.67 -18.84 -12.85
N ASP A 566 -20.09 -17.83 -12.21
CA ASP A 566 -20.88 -17.03 -11.25
C ASP A 566 -20.70 -15.52 -11.44
N ALA A 567 -21.81 -14.78 -11.41
CA ALA A 567 -21.86 -13.32 -11.33
C ALA A 567 -21.98 -12.83 -9.88
N ARG A 568 -22.29 -13.73 -8.94
CA ARG A 568 -22.43 -13.41 -7.52
C ARG A 568 -21.11 -13.01 -6.92
N SER A 569 -21.14 -11.95 -6.14
CA SER A 569 -19.98 -11.41 -5.44
C SER A 569 -20.39 -11.07 -4.01
N ARG A 570 -19.38 -10.82 -3.18
CA ARG A 570 -19.56 -10.18 -1.87
C ARG A 570 -19.06 -8.76 -1.84
N ALA A 571 -17.96 -8.50 -2.54
CA ALA A 571 -17.47 -7.16 -2.78
C ALA A 571 -16.99 -7.03 -4.23
N VAL A 572 -17.20 -5.85 -4.80
CA VAL A 572 -16.70 -5.47 -6.13
C VAL A 572 -16.06 -4.10 -6.00
N GLN A 573 -14.86 -3.95 -6.56
CA GLN A 573 -14.18 -2.68 -6.72
C GLN A 573 -13.67 -2.57 -8.15
N PHE A 574 -13.82 -1.40 -8.75
CA PHE A 574 -13.40 -1.12 -10.12
C PHE A 574 -12.89 0.32 -10.20
N ILE A 575 -11.70 0.50 -10.74
CA ILE A 575 -11.03 1.80 -10.88
C ILE A 575 -10.42 1.90 -12.29
N ARG A 576 -10.86 2.90 -13.05
CA ARG A 576 -10.14 3.41 -14.21
C ARG A 576 -9.01 4.30 -13.71
N ILE A 577 -7.79 3.74 -13.59
CA ILE A 577 -6.70 4.41 -12.87
C ILE A 577 -6.25 5.67 -13.62
N GLY A 578 -6.02 5.60 -14.93
CA GLY A 578 -5.54 6.76 -15.69
C GLY A 578 -6.52 7.93 -15.70
N GLU A 579 -7.82 7.64 -15.75
CA GLU A 579 -8.89 8.62 -15.59
C GLU A 579 -8.93 9.19 -14.16
N THR A 580 -8.80 8.36 -13.13
CA THR A 580 -8.68 8.79 -11.72
C THR A 580 -7.50 9.75 -11.53
N VAL A 581 -6.33 9.40 -12.07
CA VAL A 581 -5.11 10.21 -12.02
C VAL A 581 -5.28 11.51 -12.78
N SER A 582 -6.00 11.49 -13.91
CA SER A 582 -6.32 12.71 -14.68
C SER A 582 -7.23 13.66 -13.88
N GLN A 583 -8.21 13.12 -13.14
CA GLN A 583 -9.03 13.92 -12.22
C GLN A 583 -8.22 14.50 -11.05
N LEU A 584 -7.29 13.72 -10.48
CA LEU A 584 -6.36 14.22 -9.46
C LEU A 584 -5.47 15.35 -10.02
N ARG A 585 -4.98 15.24 -11.26
CA ARG A 585 -4.23 16.31 -11.93
C ARG A 585 -5.05 17.59 -12.11
N ASN A 586 -6.35 17.47 -12.41
CA ASN A 586 -7.25 18.64 -12.46
C ASN A 586 -7.38 19.33 -11.09
N VAL A 587 -7.50 18.55 -10.01
CA VAL A 587 -7.51 19.09 -8.63
C VAL A 587 -6.18 19.77 -8.30
N LEU A 588 -5.04 19.15 -8.63
CA LEU A 588 -3.71 19.75 -8.42
C LEU A 588 -3.53 21.05 -9.21
N ALA A 589 -4.02 21.12 -10.46
CA ALA A 589 -3.99 22.35 -11.26
C ALA A 589 -4.87 23.46 -10.66
N TRP A 590 -6.03 23.11 -10.08
CA TRP A 590 -6.86 24.06 -9.32
C TRP A 590 -6.15 24.55 -8.05
N VAL A 591 -5.54 23.65 -7.27
CA VAL A 591 -4.73 24.00 -6.09
C VAL A 591 -3.59 24.93 -6.49
N LYS A 592 -2.87 24.64 -7.58
CA LYS A 592 -1.80 25.47 -8.13
C LYS A 592 -2.28 26.87 -8.50
N THR A 593 -3.44 26.98 -9.15
CA THR A 593 -4.05 28.28 -9.49
C THR A 593 -4.36 29.09 -8.23
N ARG A 594 -4.87 28.44 -7.18
CA ARG A 594 -5.11 29.06 -5.87
C ARG A 594 -3.82 29.46 -5.15
N GLN A 595 -2.78 28.63 -5.21
CA GLN A 595 -1.47 28.93 -4.65
C GLN A 595 -0.83 30.14 -5.35
N VAL A 596 -0.80 30.19 -6.68
CA VAL A 596 -0.30 31.35 -7.44
C VAL A 596 -1.05 32.63 -7.08
N ALA A 597 -2.38 32.57 -6.89
CA ALA A 597 -3.16 33.71 -6.43
C ALA A 597 -2.84 34.13 -4.97
N GLN A 598 -2.54 33.18 -4.08
CA GLN A 598 -2.06 33.48 -2.72
C GLN A 598 -0.65 34.08 -2.74
N ASP A 599 0.25 33.53 -3.56
CA ASP A 599 1.63 33.99 -3.70
C ASP A 599 1.66 35.42 -4.25
N ALA A 600 0.88 35.73 -5.28
CA ALA A 600 0.74 37.09 -5.81
C ALA A 600 0.20 38.08 -4.77
N ARG A 601 -0.78 37.66 -3.93
CA ARG A 601 -1.28 38.48 -2.80
C ARG A 601 -0.20 38.72 -1.75
N LYS A 602 0.61 37.69 -1.43
CA LYS A 602 1.72 37.80 -0.46
C LYS A 602 2.86 38.67 -0.99
N GLU A 603 3.25 38.53 -2.26
CA GLU A 603 4.23 39.40 -2.91
C GLU A 603 3.75 40.86 -2.95
N ALA A 604 2.47 41.10 -3.26
CA ALA A 604 1.88 42.44 -3.21
C ALA A 604 1.89 43.01 -1.78
N PHE A 605 1.55 42.20 -0.78
CA PHE A 605 1.61 42.59 0.63
C PHE A 605 3.05 42.87 1.09
N GLN A 606 4.03 42.05 0.70
CA GLN A 606 5.45 42.21 1.01
C GLN A 606 6.02 43.50 0.38
N LYS A 607 5.65 43.82 -0.88
CA LYS A 607 5.98 45.11 -1.51
C LYS A 607 5.33 46.28 -0.76
N GLY A 608 4.09 46.11 -0.32
CA GLY A 608 3.36 47.10 0.48
C GLY A 608 3.88 47.27 1.91
N SER A 609 4.42 46.23 2.56
CA SER A 609 5.07 46.34 3.87
C SER A 609 6.48 46.91 3.75
N ALA A 610 7.24 46.56 2.70
CA ALA A 610 8.53 47.16 2.41
C ALA A 610 8.41 48.67 2.16
N ARG A 611 7.37 49.13 1.46
CA ARG A 611 7.08 50.56 1.30
C ARG A 611 6.72 51.23 2.63
N ARG A 612 5.75 50.68 3.38
CA ARG A 612 5.36 51.22 4.70
C ARG A 612 6.53 51.29 5.69
N LEU A 613 7.47 50.34 5.63
CA LEU A 613 8.67 50.35 6.46
C LEU A 613 9.64 51.47 6.06
N ALA A 614 9.75 51.80 4.77
CA ALA A 614 10.48 52.99 4.32
C ALA A 614 9.77 54.29 4.74
N ASP A 615 8.44 54.35 4.59
CA ASP A 615 7.63 55.51 5.01
C ASP A 615 7.78 55.77 6.53
N VAL A 616 7.75 54.72 7.37
CA VAL A 616 7.97 54.80 8.84
C VAL A 616 9.41 55.20 9.19
N ALA A 617 10.41 54.74 8.44
CA ALA A 617 11.80 55.16 8.65
C ALA A 617 11.98 56.67 8.35
N GLU A 618 11.32 57.19 7.31
CA GLU A 618 11.30 58.62 6.99
C GLU A 618 10.56 59.45 8.05
N GLU A 619 9.43 58.95 8.57
CA GLU A 619 8.69 59.55 9.70
C GLU A 619 9.60 59.66 10.95
N MET A 620 10.31 58.57 11.29
CA MET A 620 11.23 58.54 12.43
C MET A 620 12.42 59.50 12.26
N ASP A 621 13.02 59.57 11.07
CA ASP A 621 14.11 60.50 10.79
C ASP A 621 13.65 61.97 10.80
N LEU A 622 12.39 62.26 10.47
CA LEU A 622 11.80 63.59 10.64
C LEU A 622 11.56 63.92 12.12
N GLN A 623 10.82 63.06 12.84
CA GLN A 623 10.51 63.26 14.26
C GLN A 623 11.77 63.39 15.11
N LYS A 624 12.82 62.62 14.82
CA LYS A 624 14.11 62.72 15.51
C LYS A 624 14.78 64.07 15.29
N ARG A 625 14.76 64.62 14.07
CA ARG A 625 15.29 65.96 13.77
C ARG A 625 14.50 67.05 14.50
N GLU A 626 13.16 66.96 14.50
CA GLU A 626 12.31 67.88 15.25
C GLU A 626 12.52 67.79 16.76
N LEU A 627 12.76 66.59 17.29
CA LEU A 627 13.05 66.38 18.71
C LEU A 627 14.40 67.02 19.08
N GLU A 628 15.45 66.78 18.29
CA GLU A 628 16.77 67.40 18.49
C GLU A 628 16.70 68.94 18.43
N GLU A 629 15.88 69.51 17.54
CA GLU A 629 15.64 70.97 17.47
C GLU A 629 14.84 71.48 18.68
N THR A 630 13.79 70.76 19.08
CA THR A 630 12.96 71.12 20.24
C THR A 630 13.76 71.03 21.54
N GLN A 631 14.61 70.02 21.71
CA GLN A 631 15.53 69.88 22.86
C GLN A 631 16.56 71.01 22.91
N LYS A 632 17.12 71.45 21.77
CA LYS A 632 17.98 72.66 21.71
C LYS A 632 17.22 73.90 22.13
N ARG A 633 15.97 74.08 21.69
CA ARG A 633 15.11 75.21 22.08
C ARG A 633 14.79 75.19 23.59
N ILE A 634 14.51 74.03 24.17
CA ILE A 634 14.31 73.85 25.62
C ILE A 634 15.56 74.30 26.40
N ALA A 635 16.75 73.93 25.96
CA ALA A 635 18.01 74.34 26.60
C ALA A 635 18.19 75.87 26.56
N VAL A 636 18.04 76.49 25.38
CA VAL A 636 18.16 77.94 25.22
C VAL A 636 17.15 78.72 26.07
N ILE A 637 15.88 78.30 26.10
CA ILE A 637 14.85 78.94 26.94
C ILE A 637 15.16 78.74 28.43
N GLY A 638 15.72 77.59 28.82
CA GLY A 638 16.18 77.32 30.18
C GLY A 638 17.28 78.31 30.64
N ASP A 639 18.32 78.47 29.82
CA ASP A 639 19.43 79.41 30.06
C ASP A 639 18.92 80.87 30.12
N GLU A 640 17.94 81.24 29.29
CA GLU A 640 17.29 82.55 29.31
C GLU A 640 16.49 82.80 30.59
N ILE A 641 15.75 81.79 31.09
CA ILE A 641 15.00 81.88 32.36
C ILE A 641 15.96 82.07 33.53
N GLU A 642 17.01 81.25 33.65
CA GLU A 642 18.01 81.38 34.72
C GLU A 642 18.64 82.77 34.73
N LYS A 643 18.95 83.31 33.54
CA LYS A 643 19.47 84.67 33.38
C LYS A 643 18.47 85.74 33.80
N LEU A 644 17.19 85.65 33.40
CA LEU A 644 16.15 86.63 33.78
C LEU A 644 15.87 86.61 35.29
N GLU A 645 15.83 85.42 35.89
CA GLU A 645 15.63 85.23 37.33
C GLU A 645 16.81 85.79 38.13
N SER A 646 18.06 85.60 37.66
CA SER A 646 19.25 86.23 38.26
C SER A 646 19.24 87.77 38.23
N GLN A 647 18.43 88.35 37.34
CA GLN A 647 18.25 89.80 37.16
C GLN A 647 16.98 90.34 37.82
N GLN A 648 16.21 89.50 38.53
CA GLN A 648 14.90 89.83 39.12
C GLN A 648 13.85 90.34 38.11
N VAL A 649 13.94 89.89 36.85
CA VAL A 649 12.98 90.21 35.78
C VAL A 649 11.91 89.11 35.72
N ASP A 650 10.66 89.46 35.38
CA ASP A 650 9.59 88.48 35.22
C ASP A 650 9.86 87.52 34.04
N ALA A 651 9.94 86.22 34.34
CA ALA A 651 10.19 85.14 33.39
C ALA A 651 8.93 84.32 33.04
N ALA A 652 7.73 84.73 33.47
CA ALA A 652 6.49 83.95 33.31
C ALA A 652 6.21 83.52 31.86
N MET A 653 6.46 84.40 30.89
CA MET A 653 6.27 84.09 29.46
C MET A 653 7.24 83.00 28.98
N HIS A 654 8.53 83.10 29.32
CA HIS A 654 9.52 82.08 28.94
C HIS A 654 9.23 80.73 29.62
N ARG A 655 8.71 80.72 30.85
CA ARG A 655 8.29 79.49 31.54
C ARG A 655 7.14 78.78 30.81
N ALA A 656 6.16 79.51 30.28
CA ALA A 656 5.08 78.95 29.47
C ALA A 656 5.60 78.37 28.14
N ASP A 657 6.50 79.10 27.45
CA ASP A 657 7.17 78.64 26.23
C ASP A 657 8.04 77.38 26.46
N LEU A 658 8.67 77.28 27.64
CA LEU A 658 9.43 76.10 28.08
C LEU A 658 8.52 74.89 28.32
N GLU A 659 7.38 75.09 28.98
CA GLU A 659 6.40 74.04 29.26
C GLU A 659 5.79 73.50 27.96
N GLN A 660 5.34 74.39 27.06
CA GLN A 660 4.87 74.01 25.72
C GLN A 660 5.95 73.26 24.91
N SER A 661 7.20 73.69 24.99
CA SER A 661 8.31 73.01 24.30
C SER A 661 8.59 71.62 24.88
N ARG A 662 8.48 71.45 26.21
CA ARG A 662 8.59 70.15 26.89
C ARG A 662 7.45 69.20 26.53
N GLU A 663 6.22 69.69 26.47
CA GLU A 663 5.07 68.91 25.98
C GLU A 663 5.29 68.46 24.52
N LYS A 664 5.77 69.35 23.64
CA LYS A 664 6.12 68.98 22.26
C LYS A 664 7.22 67.91 22.22
N ALA A 665 8.29 68.06 23.01
CA ALA A 665 9.36 67.06 23.06
C ALA A 665 8.85 65.69 23.54
N LYS A 666 8.01 65.66 24.58
CA LYS A 666 7.39 64.42 25.08
C LYS A 666 6.50 63.76 24.01
N ALA A 667 5.68 64.52 23.30
CA ALA A 667 4.85 64.00 22.21
C ALA A 667 5.68 63.43 21.05
N LEU A 668 6.84 64.04 20.73
CA LEU A 668 7.78 63.51 19.73
C LEU A 668 8.49 62.23 20.21
N GLU A 669 8.82 62.13 21.50
CA GLU A 669 9.38 60.90 22.10
C GLU A 669 8.38 59.75 22.12
N GLU A 670 7.12 60.01 22.48
CA GLU A 670 6.01 59.05 22.41
C GLU A 670 5.73 58.61 20.96
N GLY A 671 5.73 59.55 20.01
CA GLY A 671 5.60 59.27 18.57
C GLY A 671 6.73 58.39 18.02
N LEU A 672 7.98 58.65 18.42
CA LEU A 672 9.14 57.82 18.04
C LEU A 672 9.08 56.41 18.65
N ALA A 673 8.50 56.25 19.84
CA ALA A 673 8.31 54.94 20.46
C ALA A 673 7.25 54.11 19.72
N ASP A 674 6.13 54.72 19.34
CA ASP A 674 5.09 54.10 18.52
C ASP A 674 5.59 53.74 17.11
N ALA A 675 6.31 54.65 16.45
CA ALA A 675 6.90 54.39 15.14
C ALA A 675 7.91 53.22 15.16
N ARG A 676 8.70 53.08 16.24
CA ARG A 676 9.59 51.91 16.45
C ARG A 676 8.83 50.60 16.65
N ALA A 677 7.68 50.63 17.35
CA ALA A 677 6.82 49.45 17.47
C ALA A 677 6.26 49.06 16.10
N ARG A 678 5.71 50.02 15.36
CA ARG A 678 5.23 49.83 13.96
C ARG A 678 6.33 49.27 13.04
N GLN A 679 7.57 49.75 13.16
CA GLN A 679 8.71 49.21 12.40
C GLN A 679 8.96 47.72 12.73
N LYS A 680 9.03 47.37 14.01
CA LYS A 680 9.32 46.01 14.48
C LYS A 680 8.28 45.00 13.97
N ASP A 681 7.00 45.35 14.05
CA ASP A 681 5.91 44.49 13.58
C ASP A 681 5.99 44.26 12.06
N LEU A 682 6.28 45.31 11.29
CA LEU A 682 6.48 45.21 9.83
C LEU A 682 7.70 44.35 9.46
N GLU A 683 8.78 44.40 10.24
CA GLU A 683 9.96 43.54 10.05
C GLU A 683 9.67 42.06 10.35
N GLU A 684 8.95 41.76 11.42
CA GLU A 684 8.60 40.39 11.79
C GLU A 684 7.68 39.75 10.73
N ILE A 685 6.66 40.48 10.30
CA ILE A 685 5.76 40.07 9.21
C ILE A 685 6.56 39.81 7.92
N ARG A 686 7.53 40.66 7.57
CA ARG A 686 8.40 40.48 6.41
C ARG A 686 9.26 39.20 6.51
N ARG A 687 9.90 38.95 7.66
CA ARG A 687 10.69 37.72 7.89
C ARG A 687 9.84 36.44 7.82
N GLY A 688 8.55 36.53 8.13
CA GLY A 688 7.58 35.46 7.89
C GLY A 688 7.43 35.13 6.39
N TYR A 689 7.30 36.14 5.54
CA TYR A 689 7.14 35.96 4.09
C TYR A 689 8.43 35.53 3.37
N ASP A 690 9.59 36.04 3.77
CA ASP A 690 10.86 35.68 3.13
C ASP A 690 11.14 34.16 3.25
N ARG A 691 10.84 33.56 4.42
CA ARG A 691 10.92 32.10 4.63
C ARG A 691 9.94 31.31 3.75
N TYR A 692 8.74 31.84 3.50
CA TYR A 692 7.73 31.20 2.67
C TYR A 692 8.13 31.14 1.19
N LEU A 693 8.72 32.22 0.66
CA LEU A 693 9.15 32.31 -0.74
C LEU A 693 10.30 31.34 -1.08
N ILE A 694 11.22 31.07 -0.14
CA ILE A 694 12.27 30.05 -0.30
C ILE A 694 11.66 28.65 -0.54
N GLY A 695 10.52 28.35 0.10
CA GLY A 695 9.80 27.08 -0.09
C GLY A 695 9.13 26.91 -1.45
N ARG A 696 8.93 27.99 -2.23
CA ARG A 696 8.25 27.95 -3.53
C ARG A 696 9.07 27.22 -4.59
N LYS A 697 10.36 27.58 -4.74
CA LYS A 697 11.24 26.98 -5.75
C LYS A 697 11.35 25.46 -5.58
N THR A 698 11.57 24.99 -4.35
CA THR A 698 11.63 23.56 -4.03
C THR A 698 10.33 22.83 -4.38
N ARG A 699 9.16 23.47 -4.19
CA ARG A 699 7.85 22.92 -4.58
C ARG A 699 7.70 22.80 -6.09
N GLU A 700 8.07 23.85 -6.83
CA GLU A 700 8.04 23.87 -8.30
C GLU A 700 8.97 22.78 -8.89
N GLU A 701 10.17 22.60 -8.31
CA GLU A 701 11.12 21.54 -8.67
C GLU A 701 10.55 20.13 -8.39
N ILE A 702 9.95 19.88 -7.20
CA ILE A 702 9.31 18.58 -6.89
C ILE A 702 8.10 18.29 -7.80
N GLU A 703 7.30 19.31 -8.13
CA GLU A 703 6.14 19.15 -9.01
C GLU A 703 6.57 18.75 -10.44
N ALA A 704 7.63 19.38 -10.95
CA ALA A 704 8.15 19.14 -12.29
C ALA A 704 8.94 17.82 -12.42
N ASP A 705 9.85 17.53 -11.49
CA ASP A 705 10.83 16.44 -11.61
C ASP A 705 10.33 15.11 -11.01
N VAL A 706 9.30 15.14 -10.16
CA VAL A 706 8.78 13.95 -9.46
C VAL A 706 7.29 13.75 -9.70
N ILE A 707 6.43 14.71 -9.32
CA ILE A 707 4.97 14.51 -9.35
C ILE A 707 4.45 14.38 -10.79
N THR A 708 4.94 15.20 -11.72
CA THR A 708 4.49 15.17 -13.12
C THR A 708 4.90 13.87 -13.84
N PRO A 709 6.15 13.38 -13.77
CA PRO A 709 6.52 12.10 -14.36
C PRO A 709 5.83 10.90 -13.69
N LEU A 710 5.71 10.90 -12.35
CA LEU A 710 5.03 9.84 -11.62
C LEU A 710 3.54 9.75 -11.99
N SER A 711 2.83 10.89 -11.98
CA SER A 711 1.42 10.92 -12.37
C SER A 711 1.23 10.58 -13.85
N THR A 712 2.13 11.00 -14.73
CA THR A 712 2.10 10.59 -16.15
C THR A 712 2.26 9.07 -16.28
N GLY A 713 3.22 8.47 -15.57
CA GLY A 713 3.38 7.02 -15.52
C GLY A 713 2.09 6.32 -15.07
N LEU A 714 1.50 6.76 -13.97
CA LEU A 714 0.24 6.21 -13.47
C LEU A 714 -0.94 6.32 -14.47
N THR A 715 -0.90 7.19 -15.48
CA THR A 715 -1.93 7.20 -16.54
C THR A 715 -1.88 6.03 -17.53
N HIS A 716 -0.78 5.27 -17.54
CA HIS A 716 -0.66 4.03 -18.31
C HIS A 716 -1.20 2.81 -17.56
N LEU A 717 -1.50 2.93 -16.26
CA LEU A 717 -2.36 1.96 -15.57
C LEU A 717 -3.80 2.25 -16.01
N LYS A 718 -4.42 1.34 -16.77
CA LYS A 718 -5.75 1.58 -17.35
C LYS A 718 -6.84 1.20 -16.37
N ILE A 719 -6.79 0.00 -15.84
CA ILE A 719 -7.88 -0.57 -15.05
C ILE A 719 -7.30 -1.37 -13.89
N TRP A 720 -7.86 -1.16 -12.71
CA TRP A 720 -7.77 -2.09 -11.60
C TRP A 720 -9.18 -2.53 -11.21
N GLY A 721 -9.30 -3.76 -10.74
CA GLY A 721 -10.50 -4.17 -10.06
C GLY A 721 -10.30 -5.40 -9.20
N VAL A 722 -11.19 -5.52 -8.22
CA VAL A 722 -11.23 -6.60 -7.24
C VAL A 722 -12.63 -7.19 -7.23
N ARG A 723 -12.71 -8.51 -7.17
CA ARG A 723 -13.94 -9.24 -6.88
C ARG A 723 -13.66 -10.21 -5.75
N THR A 724 -14.44 -10.12 -4.68
CA THR A 724 -14.38 -11.08 -3.56
C THR A 724 -15.66 -11.89 -3.53
N THR A 725 -15.56 -13.20 -3.30
CA THR A 725 -16.66 -14.13 -3.02
C THR A 725 -16.35 -14.96 -1.77
N LEU A 726 -17.33 -15.70 -1.25
CA LEU A 726 -17.15 -16.66 -0.16
C LEU A 726 -17.69 -18.02 -0.59
N GLU A 727 -16.80 -18.98 -0.77
CA GLU A 727 -17.14 -20.33 -1.22
C GLU A 727 -16.31 -21.37 -0.46
N ASN A 728 -16.91 -22.51 -0.10
CA ASN A 728 -16.21 -23.67 0.47
C ASN A 728 -15.26 -23.35 1.66
N GLY A 729 -15.67 -22.42 2.54
CA GLY A 729 -14.89 -22.03 3.72
C GLY A 729 -13.64 -21.18 3.43
N ALA A 730 -13.59 -20.49 2.28
CA ALA A 730 -12.53 -19.53 2.00
C ALA A 730 -13.08 -18.26 1.31
N PHE A 731 -12.54 -17.11 1.70
CA PHE A 731 -12.71 -15.87 0.95
C PHE A 731 -11.81 -15.91 -0.28
N GLU A 732 -12.43 -15.91 -1.44
CA GLU A 732 -11.72 -15.87 -2.72
C GLU A 732 -11.76 -14.43 -3.24
N SER A 733 -10.59 -13.79 -3.36
CA SER A 733 -10.43 -12.45 -3.91
C SER A 733 -9.59 -12.49 -5.18
N LYS A 734 -10.18 -12.09 -6.30
CA LYS A 734 -9.50 -11.96 -7.60
C LYS A 734 -9.20 -10.48 -7.85
N VAL A 735 -7.93 -10.18 -8.11
CA VAL A 735 -7.41 -8.83 -8.38
C VAL A 735 -6.89 -8.78 -9.80
N PHE A 736 -7.23 -7.73 -10.53
CA PHE A 736 -6.85 -7.55 -11.92
C PHE A 736 -6.21 -6.18 -12.10
N LEU A 737 -5.12 -6.09 -12.86
CA LEU A 737 -4.43 -4.85 -13.20
C LEU A 737 -4.03 -4.83 -14.67
N LYS A 738 -4.67 -3.96 -15.46
CA LYS A 738 -4.36 -3.74 -16.87
C LYS A 738 -3.40 -2.56 -17.03
N ILE A 739 -2.27 -2.82 -17.68
CA ILE A 739 -1.20 -1.87 -17.98
C ILE A 739 -1.08 -1.72 -19.51
N GLU A 740 -0.75 -0.52 -19.97
CA GLU A 740 -0.43 -0.18 -21.37
C GLU A 740 1.08 -0.24 -21.67
#